data_AF-X6M851-F1
#
_entry.id   AF-X6M851-F1
#
_cell.length_a   1.000
_cell.length_b   1.000
_cell.length_c   1.000
_cell.angle_alpha   90.00
_cell.angle_beta   90.00
_cell.angle_gamma   90.00
#
_symmetry.space_group_name_H-M   'P 1'
#
loop_
_entity.id
_entity.type
_entity.pdbx_description
1 polymer ?
#
loop_
_entity_poly.entity_id
_entity_poly.type
_entity_poly.pdbx_seq_one_letter_code
_entity_poly.pdbx_strand_id
1 'polypeptide(L)'
;MDADLCFVIDCTGKEKKCAKANLLQENLFACNCVDYDDIPQFEVLDFTENINEFKDFLGKLTATGGGDDCEDVIGGLEKCVGLKWSSKTKVLFHIADAPPHNRMYHDGAGDNHPDDTKRDHTVVLRALQKKRNLRYYIGKLNDSVNKMIRVFKKTGYEMNLIVEEHEMPDVKNLFESVVRSVTDAINAIRVSKNRALIFMFFFLGVLFTTTLITKKMARRKKTDVGLLRGKRKRQSFKAFVGIDFGTDGTGVAYSFPEGKVYTSQKWPGRMLAEVKNKTNLLLDKDGNFVAFGQEATDRYTSSVDSSLEFYERFKMALYNNVPDEIDDGKYDDDTKEQDLEPYLTAANGKKRKTLDVLKQVFTFLREYVMNILKSTTLVERIEDVQWVITVPAIWSNTAKNSMREAAHRAGLISDSISDHLLIAFEPECGSVVARRYCHGLKKGDKYILLDLGGGTADIACHRVLDEKSVSQIYAPSGGPWGSTYIDDAFWGLLCEIFGREIMEEFKTKYSNEHVQLIENFKQAKHSYNPTSPDTPKIKTHKVSLEDIGKKVKEHKLKDKSGIFGFDKMVATLTLGHEGWKFLMDKVIDPLIKHISDLLAKPELRGCEAMLCVGGLSTSSYVTQRLRDVFVTDCKVIKTITKPEQPILAVMEGAALFGMTPSLIAEYVMMHTYGLKCARFWANSDGEEGKLWSEEDGRYIFEDGFEIFARKNTKLNVHDPPIVQYFQPLNRGATEIVIEIYCSDEENPKRCTDETLCARVSFQLPSDWWEGGDAEDKEIPIAFYFNRAEIQVKVELENYSDKERCMKIKWLKGV
;
A
#
# COMPACT_ATOMS: atom_id res chain seq x y z
N MET A 1 -8.49 -24.73 -21.70
CA MET A 1 -9.00 -23.34 -21.61
C MET A 1 -9.75 -23.11 -22.91
N ASP A 2 -10.98 -22.59 -22.90
CA ASP A 2 -11.81 -22.49 -24.12
C ASP A 2 -11.61 -21.11 -24.80
N ALA A 3 -10.65 -21.03 -25.72
CA ALA A 3 -10.31 -19.82 -26.47
C ALA A 3 -9.99 -20.13 -27.94
N ASP A 4 -10.55 -19.33 -28.86
CA ASP A 4 -10.19 -19.35 -30.28
C ASP A 4 -9.06 -18.34 -30.50
N LEU A 5 -7.93 -18.78 -31.04
CA LEU A 5 -6.80 -17.91 -31.37
C LEU A 5 -6.55 -17.91 -32.89
N CYS A 6 -6.70 -16.74 -33.50
CA CYS A 6 -6.58 -16.51 -34.94
C CYS A 6 -5.41 -15.58 -35.21
N PHE A 7 -4.49 -16.01 -36.07
CA PHE A 7 -3.35 -15.21 -36.50
C PHE A 7 -3.57 -14.66 -37.91
N VAL A 8 -3.24 -13.39 -38.12
CA VAL A 8 -3.11 -12.76 -39.44
C VAL A 8 -1.66 -12.34 -39.58
N ILE A 9 -1.03 -12.70 -40.69
CA ILE A 9 0.38 -12.40 -40.93
C ILE A 9 0.49 -11.70 -42.29
N ASP A 10 0.91 -10.45 -42.27
CA ASP A 10 1.29 -9.61 -43.40
C ASP A 10 2.80 -9.40 -43.30
N CYS A 11 3.56 -10.12 -44.13
CA CYS A 11 5.02 -10.14 -44.03
C CYS A 11 5.75 -10.19 -45.39
N THR A 12 6.60 -9.19 -45.62
CA THR A 12 7.45 -9.00 -46.81
C THR A 12 8.75 -9.83 -46.71
N GLY A 13 8.67 -11.14 -46.92
CA GLY A 13 9.78 -12.02 -47.35
C GLY A 13 11.00 -12.27 -46.43
N LYS A 14 11.45 -11.34 -45.58
CA LYS A 14 12.67 -11.50 -44.76
C LYS A 14 12.42 -12.05 -43.35
N GLU A 15 11.20 -11.99 -42.82
CA GLU A 15 10.89 -12.38 -41.44
C GLU A 15 10.02 -13.65 -41.29
N LYS A 16 9.70 -14.36 -42.38
CA LYS A 16 8.89 -15.60 -42.35
C LYS A 16 9.61 -16.83 -41.74
N LYS A 17 10.91 -16.76 -41.42
CA LYS A 17 11.62 -17.85 -40.70
C LYS A 17 11.32 -17.91 -39.20
N CYS A 18 10.67 -16.89 -38.62
CA CYS A 18 10.59 -16.71 -37.16
C CYS A 18 9.28 -17.14 -36.50
N ALA A 19 8.27 -17.62 -37.23
CA ALA A 19 7.02 -18.14 -36.65
C ALA A 19 7.13 -19.57 -36.06
N LYS A 20 8.33 -20.01 -35.65
CA LYS A 20 8.54 -21.26 -34.88
C LYS A 20 8.47 -20.98 -33.37
N ALA A 21 7.35 -20.48 -32.89
CA ALA A 21 7.10 -20.32 -31.45
C ALA A 21 6.34 -21.53 -30.90
N ASN A 22 6.80 -22.10 -29.78
CA ASN A 22 6.13 -23.18 -29.06
C ASN A 22 4.84 -22.66 -28.39
N LEU A 23 3.75 -22.57 -29.14
CA LEU A 23 2.42 -22.24 -28.62
C LEU A 23 1.77 -23.53 -28.07
N LEU A 24 1.52 -23.60 -26.76
CA LEU A 24 0.82 -24.71 -26.11
C LEU A 24 -0.65 -24.33 -25.85
N GLN A 25 -1.53 -24.34 -26.86
CA GLN A 25 -2.97 -24.13 -26.66
C GLN A 25 -3.83 -24.92 -27.67
N GLU A 26 -5.08 -25.19 -27.28
CA GLU A 26 -6.13 -25.83 -28.08
C GLU A 26 -6.84 -24.76 -28.95
N ASN A 27 -7.18 -25.09 -30.22
CA ASN A 27 -7.79 -24.24 -31.27
C ASN A 27 -6.95 -23.05 -31.79
N LEU A 28 -6.08 -23.35 -32.76
CA LEU A 28 -5.17 -22.41 -33.45
C LEU A 28 -5.59 -22.23 -34.91
N PHE A 29 -5.59 -20.98 -35.39
CA PHE A 29 -5.87 -20.61 -36.79
C PHE A 29 -4.78 -19.65 -37.30
N ALA A 30 -4.39 -19.75 -38.58
CA ALA A 30 -3.51 -18.78 -39.23
C ALA A 30 -3.96 -18.45 -40.66
N CYS A 31 -3.92 -17.17 -41.01
CA CYS A 31 -4.12 -16.63 -42.36
C CYS A 31 -2.88 -15.82 -42.76
N ASN A 32 -2.25 -16.17 -43.88
CA ASN A 32 -1.16 -15.43 -44.50
C ASN A 32 -1.75 -14.57 -45.61
N CYS A 33 -1.45 -13.28 -45.58
CA CYS A 33 -1.90 -12.31 -46.58
C CYS A 33 -0.72 -12.02 -47.51
N VAL A 34 -0.98 -12.05 -48.81
CA VAL A 34 -0.01 -11.69 -49.84
C VAL A 34 -0.70 -10.73 -50.82
N ASP A 35 0.08 -9.85 -51.44
CA ASP A 35 -0.30 -8.80 -52.39
C ASP A 35 -1.28 -9.28 -53.49
N TYR A 36 -2.05 -8.34 -54.06
CA TYR A 36 -3.07 -8.53 -55.10
C TYR A 36 -2.57 -9.27 -56.34
N ASP A 37 -1.28 -9.11 -56.67
CA ASP A 37 -0.67 -9.68 -57.88
C ASP A 37 -0.08 -11.10 -57.67
N ASP A 38 -0.20 -11.66 -56.46
CA ASP A 38 0.34 -12.97 -56.10
C ASP A 38 -0.66 -14.13 -56.16
N ILE A 39 -0.16 -15.32 -56.51
CA ILE A 39 -0.95 -16.55 -56.62
C ILE A 39 -0.35 -17.65 -55.72
N PRO A 40 -1.04 -18.10 -54.67
CA PRO A 40 -2.35 -17.64 -54.19
C PRO A 40 -2.26 -16.36 -53.33
N GLN A 41 -3.19 -15.42 -53.56
CA GLN A 41 -3.34 -14.17 -52.80
C GLN A 41 -3.57 -14.36 -51.28
N PHE A 42 -4.18 -15.49 -50.88
CA PHE A 42 -4.37 -15.84 -49.47
C PHE A 42 -4.12 -17.31 -49.23
N GLU A 43 -3.40 -17.62 -48.16
CA GLU A 43 -3.27 -18.97 -47.63
C GLU A 43 -3.94 -19.02 -46.26
N VAL A 44 -4.92 -19.92 -46.09
CA VAL A 44 -5.80 -19.97 -44.92
C VAL A 44 -5.84 -21.38 -44.36
N LEU A 45 -5.62 -21.52 -43.04
CA LEU A 45 -5.85 -22.76 -42.29
C LEU A 45 -6.97 -22.54 -41.28
N ASP A 46 -8.11 -23.25 -41.40
CA ASP A 46 -9.24 -23.17 -40.45
C ASP A 46 -8.82 -23.58 -39.01
N PHE A 47 -9.65 -23.27 -38.00
CA PHE A 47 -9.35 -23.60 -36.60
C PHE A 47 -9.02 -25.09 -36.43
N THR A 48 -7.82 -25.40 -35.95
CA THR A 48 -7.37 -26.76 -35.67
C THR A 48 -6.88 -26.90 -34.22
N GLU A 49 -7.22 -28.01 -33.58
CA GLU A 49 -6.64 -28.41 -32.30
C GLU A 49 -5.28 -29.12 -32.47
N ASN A 50 -4.91 -29.44 -33.71
CA ASN A 50 -3.67 -30.13 -34.02
C ASN A 50 -2.52 -29.14 -34.25
N ILE A 51 -1.68 -28.97 -33.23
CA ILE A 51 -0.50 -28.10 -33.28
C ILE A 51 0.49 -28.47 -34.40
N ASN A 52 0.58 -29.74 -34.79
CA ASN A 52 1.50 -30.16 -35.85
C ASN A 52 0.97 -29.74 -37.22
N GLU A 53 -0.34 -29.81 -37.44
CA GLU A 53 -0.99 -29.29 -38.65
C GLU A 53 -0.77 -27.78 -38.79
N PHE A 54 -0.91 -27.04 -37.69
CA PHE A 54 -0.60 -25.60 -37.63
C PHE A 54 0.87 -25.30 -37.95
N LYS A 55 1.82 -26.06 -37.37
CA LYS A 55 3.26 -25.92 -37.65
C LYS A 55 3.61 -26.27 -39.10
N ASP A 56 2.99 -27.31 -39.66
CA ASP A 56 3.19 -27.74 -41.04
C ASP A 56 2.63 -26.71 -42.04
N PHE A 57 1.50 -26.09 -41.71
CA PHE A 57 0.94 -24.98 -42.49
C PHE A 57 1.89 -23.78 -42.51
N LEU A 58 2.33 -23.31 -41.33
CA LEU A 58 3.32 -22.23 -41.24
C LEU A 58 4.63 -22.54 -41.96
N GLY A 59 5.05 -23.81 -41.95
CA GLY A 59 6.26 -24.26 -42.63
C GLY A 59 6.18 -24.28 -44.17
N LYS A 60 4.97 -24.22 -44.74
CA LYS A 60 4.72 -24.22 -46.20
C LYS A 60 4.57 -22.83 -46.79
N LEU A 61 4.36 -21.80 -45.96
CA LEU A 61 4.18 -20.42 -46.41
C LEU A 61 5.47 -19.90 -47.06
N THR A 62 5.41 -19.55 -48.34
CA THR A 62 6.51 -18.90 -49.08
C THR A 62 6.08 -17.50 -49.51
N ALA A 63 6.88 -16.48 -49.21
CA ALA A 63 6.69 -15.17 -49.81
C ALA A 63 7.28 -15.15 -51.22
N THR A 64 6.44 -14.91 -52.21
CA THR A 64 6.81 -14.59 -53.58
C THR A 64 5.91 -13.44 -54.01
N GLY A 65 6.48 -12.35 -54.57
CA GLY A 65 5.81 -11.08 -54.93
C GLY A 65 5.55 -10.13 -53.75
N GLY A 66 5.15 -8.85 -53.91
CA GLY A 66 4.31 -8.26 -54.97
C GLY A 66 4.74 -6.89 -55.54
N GLY A 67 6.04 -6.58 -55.59
CA GLY A 67 6.52 -5.45 -56.39
C GLY A 67 6.21 -4.05 -55.83
N ASP A 68 5.60 -3.97 -54.64
CA ASP A 68 5.55 -2.81 -53.78
C ASP A 68 5.67 -3.18 -52.28
N ASP A 69 5.47 -2.22 -51.38
CA ASP A 69 5.62 -2.37 -49.92
C ASP A 69 4.28 -2.63 -49.20
N CYS A 70 3.15 -2.60 -49.91
CA CYS A 70 1.80 -2.75 -49.37
C CYS A 70 1.27 -4.18 -49.57
N GLU A 71 0.34 -4.60 -48.70
CA GLU A 71 -0.23 -5.95 -48.73
C GLU A 71 -1.76 -5.92 -48.68
N ASP A 72 -2.44 -7.00 -49.08
CA ASP A 72 -3.91 -7.07 -48.99
C ASP A 72 -4.42 -7.41 -47.57
N VAL A 73 -4.04 -6.58 -46.60
CA VAL A 73 -4.38 -6.74 -45.17
C VAL A 73 -5.89 -6.76 -44.93
N ILE A 74 -6.65 -5.91 -45.65
CA ILE A 74 -8.10 -5.83 -45.48
C ILE A 74 -8.77 -7.11 -45.99
N GLY A 75 -8.30 -7.66 -47.12
CA GLY A 75 -8.75 -8.97 -47.60
C GLY A 75 -8.39 -10.11 -46.65
N GLY A 76 -7.22 -10.04 -46.01
CA GLY A 76 -6.80 -10.95 -44.95
C GLY A 76 -7.76 -11.00 -43.77
N LEU A 77 -8.11 -9.82 -43.26
CA LEU A 77 -9.10 -9.67 -42.17
C LEU A 77 -10.50 -10.14 -42.60
N GLU A 78 -10.86 -9.97 -43.87
CA GLU A 78 -12.12 -10.46 -44.42
C GLU A 78 -12.19 -11.99 -44.39
N LYS A 79 -11.07 -12.71 -44.60
CA LYS A 79 -11.03 -14.17 -44.42
C LYS A 79 -11.30 -14.57 -42.97
N CYS A 80 -10.80 -13.82 -41.99
CA CYS A 80 -11.06 -14.07 -40.56
C CYS A 80 -12.55 -13.93 -40.19
N VAL A 81 -13.30 -13.10 -40.91
CA VAL A 81 -14.76 -12.97 -40.74
C VAL A 81 -15.47 -14.25 -41.14
N GLY A 82 -14.98 -14.96 -42.17
CA GLY A 82 -15.55 -16.20 -42.68
C GLY A 82 -15.46 -17.39 -41.72
N LEU A 83 -14.62 -17.30 -40.68
CA LEU A 83 -14.35 -18.41 -39.78
C LEU A 83 -15.48 -18.72 -38.80
N LYS A 84 -15.54 -20.00 -38.39
CA LYS A 84 -16.46 -20.52 -37.39
C LYS A 84 -15.89 -20.39 -35.98
N TRP A 85 -15.85 -19.16 -35.48
CA TRP A 85 -15.51 -18.88 -34.09
C TRP A 85 -16.50 -19.52 -33.12
N SER A 86 -16.04 -20.44 -32.27
CA SER A 86 -16.88 -21.27 -31.41
C SER A 86 -16.64 -21.02 -29.91
N SER A 87 -15.42 -20.62 -29.52
CA SER A 87 -15.06 -20.40 -28.13
C SER A 87 -15.62 -19.11 -27.54
N LYS A 88 -15.74 -19.10 -26.21
CA LYS A 88 -16.20 -17.92 -25.45
C LYS A 88 -15.21 -16.77 -25.49
N THR A 89 -13.92 -17.08 -25.50
CA THR A 89 -12.82 -16.12 -25.66
C THR A 89 -12.36 -16.17 -27.11
N LYS A 90 -12.29 -15.02 -27.79
CA LYS A 90 -11.86 -14.95 -29.19
C LYS A 90 -10.75 -13.92 -29.32
N VAL A 91 -9.60 -14.33 -29.82
CA VAL A 91 -8.43 -13.48 -29.99
C VAL A 91 -8.02 -13.51 -31.45
N LEU A 92 -7.97 -12.32 -32.07
CA LEU A 92 -7.38 -12.10 -33.38
C LEU A 92 -6.03 -11.40 -33.15
N PHE A 93 -4.94 -11.97 -33.64
CA PHE A 93 -3.58 -11.46 -33.47
C PHE A 93 -2.95 -11.24 -34.85
N HIS A 94 -2.77 -9.98 -35.23
CA HIS A 94 -2.24 -9.54 -36.52
C HIS A 94 -0.78 -9.13 -36.37
N ILE A 95 0.12 -9.80 -37.07
CA ILE A 95 1.57 -9.57 -37.01
C ILE A 95 1.95 -8.74 -38.24
N ALA A 96 2.14 -7.44 -38.03
CA ALA A 96 2.16 -6.45 -39.11
C ALA A 96 3.54 -5.82 -39.35
N ASP A 97 4.06 -6.02 -40.57
CA ASP A 97 5.24 -5.33 -41.10
C ASP A 97 4.94 -4.45 -42.34
N ALA A 98 3.73 -4.53 -42.92
CA ALA A 98 3.35 -3.81 -44.13
C ALA A 98 1.91 -3.22 -44.04
N PRO A 99 1.68 -1.99 -44.51
CA PRO A 99 0.34 -1.40 -44.49
C PRO A 99 -0.53 -1.92 -45.66
N PRO A 100 -1.87 -1.81 -45.58
CA PRO A 100 -2.74 -2.06 -46.72
C PRO A 100 -2.57 -1.02 -47.82
N HIS A 101 -2.87 -1.43 -49.05
CA HIS A 101 -3.05 -0.51 -50.18
C HIS A 101 -4.07 0.58 -49.84
N ASN A 102 -3.86 1.75 -50.45
CA ASN A 102 -4.54 3.03 -50.21
C ASN A 102 -3.76 3.96 -49.26
N ARG A 103 -3.46 5.18 -49.76
CA ARG A 103 -2.76 6.27 -49.04
C ARG A 103 -3.41 6.66 -47.72
N MET A 104 -4.65 6.26 -47.45
CA MET A 104 -5.26 6.46 -46.13
C MET A 104 -4.60 5.62 -45.03
N TYR A 105 -3.83 4.59 -45.36
CA TYR A 105 -3.22 3.67 -44.39
C TYR A 105 -1.70 3.81 -44.22
N HIS A 106 -1.02 4.56 -45.08
CA HIS A 106 0.43 4.79 -44.99
C HIS A 106 0.83 6.20 -45.48
N ASP A 107 2.04 6.65 -45.11
CA ASP A 107 2.56 8.00 -45.38
C ASP A 107 3.80 7.98 -46.31
N GLY A 108 3.93 6.94 -47.16
CA GLY A 108 5.06 6.83 -48.09
C GLY A 108 5.59 5.41 -48.33
N ALA A 109 4.77 4.38 -48.13
CA ALA A 109 5.10 3.04 -48.62
C ALA A 109 5.04 3.04 -50.15
N GLY A 110 5.91 2.28 -50.82
CA GLY A 110 5.73 1.97 -52.23
C GLY A 110 4.37 1.28 -52.39
N ASP A 111 3.45 1.88 -53.14
CA ASP A 111 2.09 1.36 -53.30
C ASP A 111 1.68 1.56 -54.76
N ASN A 112 1.54 0.46 -55.49
CA ASN A 112 1.08 0.38 -56.87
C ASN A 112 -0.44 0.54 -56.96
N HIS A 113 -1.15 0.52 -55.82
CA HIS A 113 -2.59 0.69 -55.68
C HIS A 113 -2.98 1.79 -54.66
N PRO A 114 -2.44 3.02 -54.78
CA PRO A 114 -2.53 4.07 -53.76
C PRO A 114 -3.93 4.66 -53.54
N ASP A 115 -4.88 4.37 -54.42
CA ASP A 115 -6.27 4.82 -54.35
C ASP A 115 -7.23 3.62 -54.34
N ASP A 116 -6.79 2.44 -53.86
CA ASP A 116 -7.63 1.25 -53.83
C ASP A 116 -8.87 1.42 -52.96
N THR A 117 -10.04 1.16 -53.55
CA THR A 117 -11.34 1.17 -52.87
C THR A 117 -12.08 -0.16 -52.98
N LYS A 118 -11.40 -1.24 -53.40
CA LYS A 118 -12.03 -2.57 -53.58
C LYS A 118 -12.64 -3.11 -52.28
N ARG A 119 -12.01 -2.84 -51.13
CA ARG A 119 -12.50 -3.28 -49.82
C ARG A 119 -12.54 -2.12 -48.83
N ASP A 120 -13.57 -2.15 -47.99
CA ASP A 120 -13.76 -1.15 -46.93
C ASP A 120 -13.46 -1.78 -45.56
N HIS A 121 -12.37 -1.33 -44.94
CA HIS A 121 -11.98 -1.73 -43.58
C HIS A 121 -13.12 -1.57 -42.56
N THR A 122 -14.02 -0.58 -42.72
CA THR A 122 -15.14 -0.38 -41.78
C THR A 122 -16.15 -1.52 -41.85
N VAL A 123 -16.39 -2.09 -43.05
CA VAL A 123 -17.28 -3.23 -43.25
C VAL A 123 -16.68 -4.49 -42.62
N VAL A 124 -15.39 -4.73 -42.85
CA VAL A 124 -14.67 -5.90 -42.34
C VAL A 124 -14.55 -5.87 -40.81
N LEU A 125 -14.11 -4.75 -40.23
CA LEU A 125 -14.00 -4.61 -38.77
C LEU A 125 -15.37 -4.70 -38.10
N ARG A 126 -16.44 -4.19 -38.73
CA ARG A 126 -17.82 -4.35 -38.22
C ARG A 126 -18.28 -5.80 -38.25
N ALA A 127 -17.86 -6.58 -39.25
CA ALA A 127 -18.17 -7.99 -39.30
C ALA A 127 -17.39 -8.81 -38.26
N LEU A 128 -16.13 -8.46 -37.99
CA LEU A 128 -15.35 -9.04 -36.88
C LEU A 128 -15.97 -8.70 -35.51
N GLN A 129 -16.42 -7.46 -35.33
CA GLN A 129 -17.11 -7.01 -34.12
C GLN A 129 -18.35 -7.86 -33.79
N LYS A 130 -19.10 -8.29 -34.81
CA LYS A 130 -20.28 -9.14 -34.64
C LYS A 130 -19.95 -10.54 -34.08
N LYS A 131 -18.68 -10.97 -34.07
CA LYS A 131 -18.27 -12.27 -33.49
C LYS A 131 -18.37 -12.35 -31.96
N ARG A 132 -18.70 -11.23 -31.29
CA ARG A 132 -18.92 -11.06 -29.83
C ARG A 132 -17.76 -11.59 -28.96
N ASN A 133 -17.22 -10.73 -28.09
CA ASN A 133 -16.05 -11.01 -27.25
C ASN A 133 -14.77 -11.33 -28.05
N LEU A 134 -14.67 -10.79 -29.28
CA LEU A 134 -13.44 -10.81 -30.08
C LEU A 134 -12.58 -9.61 -29.71
N ARG A 135 -11.32 -9.89 -29.37
CA ARG A 135 -10.28 -8.88 -29.16
C ARG A 135 -9.28 -8.94 -30.29
N TYR A 136 -8.96 -7.78 -30.85
CA TYR A 136 -8.05 -7.65 -31.96
C TYR A 136 -6.73 -7.04 -31.47
N TYR A 137 -5.63 -7.76 -31.66
CA TYR A 137 -4.29 -7.35 -31.30
C TYR A 137 -3.46 -7.16 -32.57
N ILE A 138 -2.68 -6.09 -32.66
CA ILE A 138 -1.73 -5.83 -33.75
C ILE A 138 -0.32 -5.81 -33.16
N GLY A 139 0.49 -6.82 -33.47
CA GLY A 139 1.91 -6.89 -33.21
C GLY A 139 2.67 -6.12 -34.28
N LYS A 140 3.16 -4.93 -33.93
CA LYS A 140 3.87 -4.01 -34.82
C LYS A 140 5.34 -4.41 -34.93
N LEU A 141 5.82 -4.72 -36.13
CA LEU A 141 7.21 -5.05 -36.42
C LEU A 141 8.06 -3.84 -36.81
N ASN A 142 7.47 -2.85 -37.47
CA ASN A 142 8.15 -1.62 -37.88
C ASN A 142 7.21 -0.40 -37.92
N ASP A 143 7.72 0.78 -38.23
CA ASP A 143 6.97 2.03 -38.21
C ASP A 143 6.10 2.31 -39.45
N SER A 144 6.23 1.52 -40.53
CA SER A 144 5.45 1.71 -41.76
C SER A 144 3.94 1.53 -41.54
N VAL A 145 3.56 0.68 -40.58
CA VAL A 145 2.18 0.33 -40.24
C VAL A 145 1.51 1.29 -39.24
N ASN A 146 2.23 2.31 -38.76
CA ASN A 146 1.72 3.23 -37.73
C ASN A 146 0.40 3.91 -38.14
N LYS A 147 0.28 4.32 -39.40
CA LYS A 147 -0.93 5.00 -39.88
C LYS A 147 -2.10 4.02 -40.01
N MET A 148 -1.89 2.80 -40.51
CA MET A 148 -2.89 1.74 -40.49
C MET A 148 -3.40 1.47 -39.07
N ILE A 149 -2.50 1.31 -38.09
CA ILE A 149 -2.88 1.04 -36.69
C ILE A 149 -3.77 2.16 -36.14
N ARG A 150 -3.44 3.43 -36.42
CA ARG A 150 -4.29 4.58 -36.03
C ARG A 150 -5.66 4.49 -36.68
N VAL A 151 -5.74 4.17 -37.97
CA VAL A 151 -7.01 4.03 -38.70
C VAL A 151 -7.84 2.87 -38.12
N PHE A 152 -7.26 1.70 -37.91
CA PHE A 152 -7.98 0.53 -37.38
C PHE A 152 -8.43 0.73 -35.93
N LYS A 153 -7.61 1.37 -35.09
CA LYS A 153 -7.99 1.74 -33.72
C LYS A 153 -9.15 2.74 -33.71
N LYS A 154 -9.08 3.78 -34.54
CA LYS A 154 -10.16 4.77 -34.66
C LYS A 154 -11.46 4.10 -35.11
N THR A 155 -11.40 3.35 -36.20
CA THR A 155 -12.56 2.64 -36.76
C THR A 155 -13.11 1.62 -35.76
N GLY A 156 -12.25 0.84 -35.11
CA GLY A 156 -12.65 -0.12 -34.07
C GLY A 156 -13.33 0.54 -32.87
N TYR A 157 -12.83 1.70 -32.42
CA TYR A 157 -13.42 2.48 -31.35
C TYR A 157 -14.87 2.91 -31.68
N GLU A 158 -15.11 3.39 -32.91
CA GLU A 158 -16.43 3.82 -33.37
C GLU A 158 -17.47 2.68 -33.35
N MET A 159 -17.04 1.44 -33.54
CA MET A 159 -17.91 0.25 -33.58
C MET A 159 -17.81 -0.66 -32.34
N ASN A 160 -17.09 -0.25 -31.30
CA ASN A 160 -16.90 -1.02 -30.07
C ASN A 160 -16.19 -2.38 -30.30
N LEU A 161 -15.19 -2.40 -31.18
CA LEU A 161 -14.22 -3.47 -31.35
C LEU A 161 -12.90 -3.03 -30.68
N ILE A 162 -12.38 -3.84 -29.76
CA ILE A 162 -11.12 -3.55 -29.08
C ILE A 162 -9.97 -3.89 -30.02
N VAL A 163 -9.19 -2.87 -30.41
CA VAL A 163 -7.98 -2.99 -31.23
C VAL A 163 -6.79 -2.50 -30.40
N GLU A 164 -5.93 -3.42 -29.96
CA GLU A 164 -4.77 -3.15 -29.10
C GLU A 164 -3.47 -3.33 -29.88
N GLU A 165 -2.48 -2.48 -29.62
CA GLU A 165 -1.18 -2.52 -30.30
C GLU A 165 -0.11 -3.05 -29.34
N HIS A 166 0.75 -3.92 -29.86
CA HIS A 166 1.89 -4.50 -29.17
C HIS A 166 3.16 -4.21 -29.98
N GLU A 167 4.08 -3.43 -29.42
CA GLU A 167 5.42 -3.24 -29.99
C GLU A 167 6.18 -4.57 -29.98
N MET A 168 6.57 -5.06 -31.16
CA MET A 168 7.24 -6.35 -31.34
C MET A 168 8.39 -6.23 -32.34
N PRO A 169 9.47 -5.49 -32.04
CA PRO A 169 10.60 -5.32 -32.97
C PRO A 169 11.43 -6.59 -33.17
N ASP A 170 11.21 -7.64 -32.36
CA ASP A 170 11.76 -8.97 -32.54
C ASP A 170 10.65 -10.01 -32.30
N VAL A 171 10.45 -10.89 -33.29
CA VAL A 171 9.47 -11.98 -33.28
C VAL A 171 9.69 -12.95 -32.11
N LYS A 172 10.86 -12.98 -31.46
CA LYS A 172 11.08 -13.75 -30.22
C LYS A 172 10.13 -13.35 -29.08
N ASN A 173 9.63 -12.11 -29.08
CA ASN A 173 8.67 -11.61 -28.08
C ASN A 173 7.21 -11.95 -28.43
N LEU A 174 6.97 -12.68 -29.53
CA LEU A 174 5.63 -13.07 -29.98
C LEU A 174 4.92 -13.95 -28.95
N PHE A 175 5.61 -14.93 -28.36
CA PHE A 175 5.01 -15.84 -27.38
C PHE A 175 4.52 -15.08 -26.13
N GLU A 176 5.35 -14.20 -25.58
CA GLU A 176 4.97 -13.37 -24.43
C GLU A 176 3.80 -12.44 -24.77
N SER A 177 3.79 -11.86 -25.97
CA SER A 177 2.73 -10.99 -26.44
C SER A 177 1.39 -11.73 -26.59
N VAL A 178 1.41 -12.93 -27.16
CA VAL A 178 0.23 -13.78 -27.33
C VAL A 178 -0.30 -14.27 -25.97
N VAL A 179 0.58 -14.74 -25.08
CA VAL A 179 0.19 -15.16 -23.72
C VAL A 179 -0.44 -14.00 -22.94
N ARG A 180 0.12 -12.79 -23.06
CA ARG A 180 -0.45 -11.58 -22.48
C ARG A 180 -1.84 -11.29 -23.04
N SER A 181 -2.00 -11.31 -24.36
CA SER A 181 -3.28 -11.05 -25.03
C SER A 181 -4.37 -12.05 -24.64
N VAL A 182 -4.06 -13.34 -24.53
CA VAL A 182 -5.01 -14.37 -24.07
C VAL A 182 -5.37 -14.17 -22.59
N THR A 183 -4.39 -13.85 -21.75
CA THR A 183 -4.60 -13.59 -20.31
C THR A 183 -5.49 -12.36 -20.09
N ASP A 184 -5.22 -11.28 -20.82
CA ASP A 184 -6.00 -10.04 -20.80
C ASP A 184 -7.44 -10.29 -21.28
N ALA A 185 -7.62 -11.10 -22.33
CA ALA A 185 -8.93 -11.51 -22.83
C ALA A 185 -9.75 -12.29 -21.79
N ILE A 186 -9.13 -13.24 -21.10
CA ILE A 186 -9.78 -14.08 -20.07
C ILE A 186 -10.17 -13.23 -18.84
N ASN A 187 -9.28 -12.34 -18.38
CA ASN A 187 -9.53 -11.49 -17.22
C ASN A 187 -10.70 -10.54 -17.46
N ALA A 188 -10.82 -9.97 -18.67
CA ALA A 188 -11.91 -9.06 -19.00
C ALA A 188 -13.30 -9.74 -19.02
N ILE A 189 -13.38 -11.02 -19.42
CA ILE A 189 -14.64 -11.79 -19.39
C ILE A 189 -15.08 -12.07 -17.96
N ARG A 190 -14.15 -12.23 -17.01
CA ARG A 190 -14.47 -12.38 -15.57
C ARG A 190 -15.04 -11.09 -14.98
N VAL A 191 -14.52 -9.92 -15.39
CA VAL A 191 -15.04 -8.60 -14.97
C VAL A 191 -16.46 -8.35 -15.50
N SER A 192 -16.78 -8.78 -16.73
CA SER A 192 -18.12 -8.56 -17.30
C SER A 192 -19.22 -9.38 -16.63
N LYS A 193 -18.92 -10.58 -16.12
CA LYS A 193 -19.87 -11.41 -15.36
C LYS A 193 -20.22 -10.80 -14.00
N ASN A 194 -19.26 -10.20 -13.31
CA ASN A 194 -19.51 -9.48 -12.05
C ASN A 194 -20.34 -8.21 -12.29
N ARG A 195 -20.14 -7.52 -13.42
CA ARG A 195 -21.01 -6.40 -13.83
C ARG A 195 -22.44 -6.81 -14.15
N ALA A 196 -22.66 -7.96 -14.78
CA ALA A 196 -24.01 -8.45 -15.10
C ALA A 196 -24.79 -8.86 -13.84
N LEU A 197 -24.12 -9.40 -12.82
CA LEU A 197 -24.74 -9.72 -11.53
C LEU A 197 -25.13 -8.42 -10.77
N ILE A 198 -24.29 -7.39 -10.83
CA ILE A 198 -24.56 -6.07 -10.25
C ILE A 198 -25.68 -5.34 -11.03
N PHE A 199 -25.76 -5.52 -12.35
CA PHE A 199 -26.83 -4.96 -13.18
C PHE A 199 -28.19 -5.62 -12.95
N MET A 200 -28.24 -6.90 -12.59
CA MET A 200 -29.50 -7.59 -12.29
C MET A 200 -30.13 -7.12 -10.97
N PHE A 201 -29.32 -6.68 -10.00
CA PHE A 201 -29.79 -6.05 -8.77
C PHE A 201 -30.24 -4.60 -8.96
N PHE A 202 -29.71 -3.90 -9.98
CA PHE A 202 -30.10 -2.53 -10.31
C PHE A 202 -31.44 -2.40 -11.06
N PHE A 203 -31.94 -3.47 -11.69
CA PHE A 203 -33.15 -3.41 -12.53
C PHE A 203 -34.48 -3.63 -11.78
N LEU A 204 -34.45 -3.94 -10.48
CA LEU A 204 -35.66 -4.14 -9.65
C LEU A 204 -36.08 -2.89 -8.85
N GLY A 205 -35.31 -1.80 -8.91
CA GLY A 205 -35.69 -0.52 -8.33
C GLY A 205 -35.51 0.59 -9.36
N VAL A 206 -36.54 1.41 -9.56
CA VAL A 206 -36.58 2.60 -10.44
C VAL A 206 -36.98 2.31 -11.91
N LEU A 207 -38.27 2.05 -12.09
CA LEU A 207 -39.00 2.48 -13.28
C LEU A 207 -39.54 3.91 -13.03
N PHE A 208 -39.47 4.74 -14.08
CA PHE A 208 -40.07 6.07 -14.30
C PHE A 208 -39.24 7.36 -14.06
N THR A 209 -39.15 8.12 -15.17
CA THR A 209 -38.86 9.56 -15.35
C THR A 209 -37.41 10.06 -15.39
N THR A 210 -36.77 10.05 -16.57
CA THR A 210 -36.50 11.22 -17.45
C THR A 210 -35.46 10.90 -18.55
N THR A 211 -35.81 11.18 -19.80
CA THR A 211 -35.18 10.63 -21.02
C THR A 211 -34.16 11.56 -21.70
N LEU A 212 -33.60 12.57 -21.03
CA LEU A 212 -32.63 13.50 -21.68
C LEU A 212 -31.23 13.56 -21.06
N ILE A 213 -31.00 13.02 -19.86
CA ILE A 213 -29.69 13.13 -19.18
C ILE A 213 -28.74 11.97 -19.54
N THR A 214 -29.27 10.83 -19.99
CA THR A 214 -28.49 9.62 -20.28
C THR A 214 -27.64 9.69 -21.54
N LYS A 215 -27.93 10.56 -22.52
CA LYS A 215 -27.13 10.68 -23.75
C LYS A 215 -25.83 11.49 -23.58
N LYS A 216 -25.76 12.43 -22.63
CA LYS A 216 -24.52 13.21 -22.35
C LYS A 216 -23.55 12.41 -21.45
N MET A 217 -24.04 11.69 -20.45
CA MET A 217 -23.21 10.84 -19.57
C MET A 217 -22.67 9.56 -20.25
N ALA A 218 -23.39 8.98 -21.22
CA ALA A 218 -22.93 7.79 -21.95
C ALA A 218 -21.83 8.08 -22.99
N ARG A 219 -21.71 9.35 -23.44
CA ARG A 219 -20.64 9.81 -24.34
C ARG A 219 -19.33 10.13 -23.61
N ARG A 220 -19.38 10.59 -22.36
CA ARG A 220 -18.19 10.90 -21.53
C ARG A 220 -17.56 9.67 -20.85
N LYS A 221 -18.32 8.63 -20.47
CA LYS A 221 -17.78 7.44 -19.79
C LYS A 221 -16.92 6.49 -20.65
N LYS A 222 -16.79 6.70 -21.96
CA LYS A 222 -16.10 5.76 -22.88
C LYS A 222 -14.71 6.22 -23.34
N THR A 223 -14.33 7.47 -23.08
CA THR A 223 -13.03 8.04 -23.48
C THR A 223 -11.89 7.73 -22.50
N ASP A 224 -12.18 7.34 -21.26
CA ASP A 224 -11.17 7.45 -20.19
C ASP A 224 -10.43 6.17 -19.83
N VAL A 225 -10.78 5.04 -20.46
CA VAL A 225 -10.14 3.74 -20.15
C VAL A 225 -8.88 3.52 -21.00
N GLY A 226 -8.67 4.33 -22.04
CA GLY A 226 -7.54 4.20 -22.98
C GLY A 226 -6.23 4.85 -22.55
N LEU A 227 -6.22 5.67 -21.48
CA LEU A 227 -5.11 6.60 -21.22
C LEU A 227 -4.28 6.34 -19.95
N LEU A 228 -4.36 5.15 -19.35
CA LEU A 228 -3.66 4.83 -18.09
C LEU A 228 -2.40 3.94 -18.24
N ARG A 229 -1.80 3.84 -19.43
CA ARG A 229 -0.55 3.06 -19.62
C ARG A 229 0.59 3.90 -20.22
N GLY A 230 0.99 4.93 -19.47
CA GLY A 230 2.37 5.41 -19.56
C GLY A 230 3.31 4.26 -19.16
N LYS A 231 4.19 3.82 -20.06
CA LYS A 231 5.25 2.84 -19.78
C LYS A 231 6.21 3.44 -18.73
N ARG A 232 5.99 3.14 -17.45
CA ARG A 232 6.94 3.41 -16.35
C ARG A 232 8.28 2.73 -16.68
N LYS A 233 9.34 3.50 -16.93
CA LYS A 233 10.68 3.04 -16.56
C LYS A 233 10.75 3.11 -15.03
N ARG A 234 10.43 2.00 -14.36
CA ARG A 234 10.60 1.90 -12.91
C ARG A 234 12.09 2.12 -12.62
N GLN A 235 12.44 3.15 -11.86
CA GLN A 235 13.82 3.36 -11.44
C GLN A 235 14.26 2.12 -10.66
N SER A 236 15.31 1.45 -11.13
CA SER A 236 15.82 0.23 -10.50
C SER A 236 16.74 0.64 -9.35
N PHE A 237 16.21 0.63 -8.13
CA PHE A 237 17.03 0.78 -6.94
C PHE A 237 18.02 -0.39 -6.83
N LYS A 238 19.22 -0.11 -6.34
CA LYS A 238 20.26 -1.13 -6.11
C LYS A 238 20.11 -1.79 -4.75
N ALA A 239 19.50 -1.13 -3.77
CA ALA A 239 19.24 -1.69 -2.45
C ALA A 239 17.87 -1.28 -1.93
N PHE A 240 17.26 -2.14 -1.13
CA PHE A 240 15.97 -1.96 -0.49
C PHE A 240 16.17 -2.07 1.02
N VAL A 241 16.04 -0.97 1.73
CA VAL A 241 16.31 -0.89 3.17
C VAL A 241 15.00 -0.81 3.93
N GLY A 242 14.75 -1.81 4.77
CA GLY A 242 13.67 -1.81 5.76
C GLY A 242 14.17 -1.25 7.09
N ILE A 243 13.57 -0.14 7.53
CA ILE A 243 13.75 0.43 8.86
C ILE A 243 12.48 0.16 9.65
N ASP A 244 12.60 -0.73 10.63
CA ASP A 244 11.58 -0.85 11.66
C ASP A 244 11.89 0.15 12.76
N PHE A 245 11.27 1.33 12.68
CA PHE A 245 11.39 2.37 13.67
C PHE A 245 10.42 2.08 14.81
N GLY A 246 10.75 1.17 15.74
CA GLY A 246 9.86 0.77 16.84
C GLY A 246 9.89 1.70 18.05
N THR A 247 8.93 1.56 18.97
CA THR A 247 8.84 2.40 20.19
C THR A 247 10.00 2.18 21.15
N ASP A 248 10.34 0.92 21.45
CA ASP A 248 11.47 0.59 22.35
C ASP A 248 12.74 0.28 21.57
N GLY A 249 12.64 -0.30 20.37
CA GLY A 249 13.80 -0.68 19.57
C GLY A 249 13.63 -0.42 18.07
N THR A 250 14.69 0.09 17.45
CA THR A 250 14.84 0.32 16.03
C THR A 250 15.69 -0.80 15.40
N GLY A 251 15.21 -1.34 14.28
CA GLY A 251 15.88 -2.38 13.50
C GLY A 251 16.12 -1.97 12.06
N VAL A 252 17.21 -2.48 11.47
CA VAL A 252 17.53 -2.25 10.06
C VAL A 252 17.81 -3.59 9.38
N ALA A 253 17.08 -3.83 8.29
CA ALA A 253 17.38 -4.86 7.33
C ALA A 253 17.55 -4.26 5.93
N TYR A 254 18.30 -4.94 5.08
CA TYR A 254 18.46 -4.53 3.69
C TYR A 254 18.50 -5.75 2.78
N SER A 255 18.05 -5.56 1.55
CA SER A 255 18.12 -6.55 0.48
C SER A 255 18.64 -5.91 -0.79
N PHE A 256 19.27 -6.73 -1.62
CA PHE A 256 19.61 -6.40 -2.99
C PHE A 256 18.60 -7.07 -3.94
N PRO A 257 18.61 -6.75 -5.25
CA PRO A 257 17.65 -7.30 -6.21
C PRO A 257 17.59 -8.83 -6.28
N GLU A 258 18.62 -9.54 -5.78
CA GLU A 258 18.67 -11.01 -5.73
C GLU A 258 17.74 -11.60 -4.65
N GLY A 259 17.18 -10.77 -3.76
CA GLY A 259 16.13 -11.18 -2.81
C GLY A 259 16.63 -11.74 -1.48
N LYS A 260 17.95 -11.75 -1.26
CA LYS A 260 18.52 -12.12 0.04
C LYS A 260 18.49 -10.94 1.00
N VAL A 261 17.86 -11.15 2.15
CA VAL A 261 17.77 -10.18 3.24
C VAL A 261 18.97 -10.32 4.18
N TYR A 262 19.53 -9.19 4.57
CA TYR A 262 20.59 -9.04 5.55
C TYR A 262 20.09 -8.15 6.69
N THR A 263 20.50 -8.45 7.91
CA THR A 263 20.15 -7.65 9.09
C THR A 263 21.40 -7.03 9.67
N SER A 264 21.31 -5.77 10.11
CA SER A 264 22.44 -5.11 10.78
C SER A 264 22.25 -5.16 12.29
N GLN A 265 23.16 -5.87 12.96
CA GLN A 265 23.13 -6.04 14.42
C GLN A 265 24.34 -5.40 15.10
N LYS A 266 25.33 -4.91 14.33
CA LYS A 266 26.52 -4.22 14.87
C LYS A 266 26.31 -2.71 14.82
N TRP A 267 25.89 -2.15 15.95
CA TRP A 267 25.59 -0.72 16.06
C TRP A 267 26.84 0.10 16.43
N PRO A 268 26.95 1.36 15.99
CA PRO A 268 28.03 2.26 16.39
C PRO A 268 28.13 2.35 17.92
N GLY A 269 29.34 2.43 18.45
CA GLY A 269 29.58 2.53 19.90
C GLY A 269 29.32 1.25 20.70
N ARG A 270 28.92 0.14 20.07
CA ARG A 270 28.64 -1.15 20.74
C ARG A 270 29.71 -2.19 20.43
N MET A 271 30.13 -2.92 21.48
CA MET A 271 31.02 -4.09 21.33
C MET A 271 30.26 -5.36 20.98
N LEU A 272 29.05 -5.53 21.54
CA LEU A 272 28.20 -6.69 21.34
C LEU A 272 27.16 -6.41 20.24
N ALA A 273 26.76 -7.47 19.54
CA ALA A 273 25.69 -7.39 18.57
C ALA A 273 24.33 -7.29 19.27
N GLU A 274 23.47 -6.40 18.78
CA GLU A 274 22.12 -6.17 19.25
C GLU A 274 21.15 -6.30 18.08
N VAL A 275 20.22 -7.24 18.19
CA VAL A 275 19.24 -7.61 17.15
C VAL A 275 18.43 -6.39 16.71
N LYS A 276 17.97 -5.59 17.68
CA LYS A 276 17.49 -4.22 17.51
C LYS A 276 18.13 -3.36 18.57
N ASN A 277 18.55 -2.16 18.19
CA ASN A 277 19.08 -1.18 19.13
C ASN A 277 17.92 -0.37 19.72
N LYS A 278 18.08 0.21 20.92
CA LYS A 278 17.03 1.01 21.54
C LYS A 278 16.63 2.21 20.65
N THR A 279 15.38 2.64 20.73
CA THR A 279 14.93 3.90 20.12
C THR A 279 15.10 5.04 21.12
N ASN A 280 16.35 5.26 21.53
CA ASN A 280 16.72 6.28 22.49
C ASN A 280 17.64 7.29 21.82
N LEU A 281 17.44 8.58 22.08
CA LEU A 281 18.26 9.66 21.54
C LEU A 281 18.82 10.49 22.68
N LEU A 282 20.13 10.73 22.65
CA LEU A 282 20.79 11.67 23.55
C LEU A 282 21.25 12.88 22.74
N LEU A 283 20.83 14.06 23.16
CA LEU A 283 21.25 15.34 22.61
C LEU A 283 21.98 16.18 23.66
N ASP A 284 22.84 17.09 23.21
CA ASP A 284 23.37 18.14 24.06
C ASP A 284 22.33 19.26 24.29
N LYS A 285 22.68 20.25 25.11
CA LYS A 285 21.81 21.40 25.42
C LYS A 285 21.39 22.22 24.19
N ASP A 286 22.18 22.17 23.12
CA ASP A 286 21.97 22.94 21.89
C ASP A 286 21.16 22.11 20.86
N GLY A 287 20.94 20.82 21.15
CA GLY A 287 20.18 19.89 20.31
C GLY A 287 21.02 19.12 19.30
N ASN A 288 22.33 19.12 19.47
CA ASN A 288 23.22 18.34 18.61
C ASN A 288 23.22 16.88 19.05
N PHE A 289 23.38 16.00 18.07
CA PHE A 289 23.45 14.56 18.28
C PHE A 289 24.64 14.17 19.18
N VAL A 290 24.38 13.42 20.25
CA VAL A 290 25.42 12.85 21.12
C VAL A 290 25.54 11.34 20.93
N ALA A 291 24.40 10.63 20.98
CA ALA A 291 24.36 9.18 20.82
C ALA A 291 22.94 8.68 20.49
N PHE A 292 22.86 7.48 19.94
CA PHE A 292 21.61 6.77 19.66
C PHE A 292 21.60 5.36 20.25
N GLY A 293 20.43 4.92 20.67
CA GLY A 293 20.14 3.60 21.18
C GLY A 293 20.78 3.30 22.53
N GLN A 294 21.28 2.08 22.72
CA GLN A 294 21.80 1.66 24.03
C GLN A 294 23.00 2.49 24.46
N GLU A 295 23.79 3.00 23.51
CA GLU A 295 24.85 3.96 23.81
C GLU A 295 24.30 5.28 24.39
N ALA A 296 23.15 5.77 23.90
CA ALA A 296 22.49 6.94 24.47
C ALA A 296 22.10 6.71 25.93
N THR A 297 21.54 5.53 26.23
CA THR A 297 21.20 5.13 27.60
C THR A 297 22.44 5.06 28.48
N ASP A 298 23.47 4.32 28.06
CA ASP A 298 24.68 4.10 28.85
C ASP A 298 25.42 5.41 29.15
N ARG A 299 25.52 6.31 28.15
CA ARG A 299 26.11 7.64 28.33
C ARG A 299 25.26 8.51 29.25
N TYR A 300 23.94 8.49 29.12
CA TYR A 300 23.06 9.27 29.98
C TYR A 300 23.16 8.80 31.45
N THR A 301 22.96 7.51 31.72
CA THR A 301 22.95 6.98 33.10
C THR A 301 24.32 7.04 33.81
N SER A 302 25.40 7.20 33.03
CA SER A 302 26.76 7.39 33.55
C SER A 302 27.20 8.85 33.63
N SER A 303 26.47 9.79 33.03
CA SER A 303 26.83 11.20 32.99
C SER A 303 26.48 11.93 34.29
N VAL A 304 27.27 12.97 34.60
CA VAL A 304 26.97 13.97 35.63
C VAL A 304 26.46 15.30 35.03
N ASP A 305 26.43 15.40 33.70
CA ASP A 305 25.92 16.58 32.99
C ASP A 305 24.39 16.53 32.91
N SER A 306 23.74 17.35 33.74
CA SER A 306 22.27 17.48 33.80
C SER A 306 21.68 18.26 32.61
N SER A 307 22.52 18.87 31.77
CA SER A 307 22.06 19.63 30.61
C SER A 307 21.67 18.77 29.42
N LEU A 308 22.14 17.52 29.39
CA LEU A 308 21.86 16.52 28.36
C LEU A 308 20.36 16.19 28.27
N GLU A 309 19.88 16.03 27.04
CA GLU A 309 18.49 15.76 26.74
C GLU A 309 18.34 14.32 26.26
N PHE A 310 17.83 13.45 27.14
CA PHE A 310 17.54 12.06 26.83
C PHE A 310 16.08 11.86 26.46
N TYR A 311 15.84 11.32 25.27
CA TYR A 311 14.52 10.99 24.75
C TYR A 311 14.40 9.48 24.55
N GLU A 312 13.37 8.87 25.13
CA GLU A 312 12.96 7.48 24.88
C GLU A 312 11.47 7.43 24.54
N ARG A 313 11.00 6.34 23.92
CA ARG A 313 9.58 6.08 23.59
C ARG A 313 8.87 7.20 22.84
N PHE A 314 9.60 8.16 22.26
CA PHE A 314 9.04 9.35 21.61
C PHE A 314 8.29 9.03 20.30
N LYS A 315 8.39 7.80 19.79
CA LYS A 315 7.48 7.31 18.76
C LYS A 315 6.01 7.37 19.21
N MET A 316 5.72 7.15 20.50
CA MET A 316 4.35 7.21 21.02
C MET A 316 3.79 8.62 21.07
N ALA A 317 4.62 9.65 21.11
CA ALA A 317 4.15 11.04 20.99
C ALA A 317 3.65 11.38 19.57
N LEU A 318 3.83 10.45 18.62
CA LEU A 318 3.24 10.52 17.27
C LEU A 318 1.88 9.80 17.20
N TYR A 319 1.45 9.17 18.30
CA TYR A 319 0.17 8.50 18.43
C TYR A 319 -0.85 9.49 19.00
N ASN A 320 -2.08 9.51 18.48
CA ASN A 320 -3.16 10.35 18.99
C ASN A 320 -3.39 10.02 20.47
N ASN A 321 -3.02 10.94 21.37
CA ASN A 321 -3.37 10.81 22.77
C ASN A 321 -4.87 11.16 22.92
N VAL A 322 -5.69 10.15 23.16
CA VAL A 322 -6.78 10.33 24.12
C VAL A 322 -6.09 10.61 25.46
N PRO A 323 -6.41 11.70 26.17
CA PRO A 323 -5.70 12.06 27.39
C PRO A 323 -5.71 10.90 28.41
N ASP A 324 -4.53 10.59 28.95
CA ASP A 324 -4.36 9.78 30.15
C ASP A 324 -4.98 10.54 31.33
N GLU A 325 -6.29 10.40 31.56
CA GLU A 325 -6.90 10.62 32.89
C GLU A 325 -8.27 9.95 32.95
N ILE A 326 -8.39 8.95 33.83
CA ILE A 326 -9.68 8.53 34.38
C ILE A 326 -10.15 9.70 35.25
N ASP A 327 -10.88 10.64 34.67
CA ASP A 327 -11.66 11.63 35.41
C ASP A 327 -13.15 11.35 35.24
N ASP A 328 -13.85 11.49 36.35
CA ASP A 328 -15.15 10.94 36.63
C ASP A 328 -16.25 11.62 35.77
N GLY A 329 -16.62 10.99 34.65
CA GLY A 329 -17.97 11.10 34.10
C GLY A 329 -18.41 12.46 33.57
N LYS A 330 -17.51 13.28 33.02
CA LYS A 330 -17.87 14.42 32.18
C LYS A 330 -17.04 14.43 30.89
N TYR A 331 -17.56 13.76 29.87
CA TYR A 331 -17.14 14.01 28.50
C TYR A 331 -17.67 15.40 28.12
N ASP A 332 -16.76 16.36 27.96
CA ASP A 332 -16.99 17.53 27.12
C ASP A 332 -16.49 17.13 25.72
N ASP A 333 -17.42 17.06 24.77
CA ASP A 333 -17.27 16.47 23.41
C ASP A 333 -16.33 17.29 22.49
N ASP A 334 -15.69 18.33 23.02
CA ASP A 334 -14.95 19.36 22.27
C ASP A 334 -13.41 19.30 22.41
N THR A 335 -12.83 18.21 22.94
CA THR A 335 -11.37 18.07 23.03
C THR A 335 -10.76 17.65 21.69
N LYS A 336 -10.42 18.68 20.90
CA LYS A 336 -9.64 18.63 19.65
C LYS A 336 -8.56 17.54 19.64
N GLU A 337 -8.68 16.62 18.70
CA GLU A 337 -7.56 15.85 18.14
C GLU A 337 -6.43 16.81 17.74
N GLN A 338 -5.37 16.89 18.55
CA GLN A 338 -4.07 17.39 18.11
C GLN A 338 -3.20 16.18 17.82
N ASP A 339 -3.07 15.85 16.55
CA ASP A 339 -2.57 14.54 16.08
C ASP A 339 -1.08 14.28 16.27
N LEU A 340 -0.35 15.27 16.78
CA LEU A 340 1.08 15.17 17.09
C LEU A 340 1.40 16.11 18.24
N GLU A 341 2.04 15.59 19.28
CA GLU A 341 2.66 16.45 20.27
C GLU A 341 3.71 17.33 19.55
N PRO A 342 3.56 18.66 19.52
CA PRO A 342 4.49 19.52 18.78
C PRO A 342 5.87 19.55 19.43
N TYR A 343 5.95 19.19 20.70
CA TYR A 343 7.18 19.14 21.48
C TYR A 343 7.29 17.83 22.27
N LEU A 344 8.46 17.21 22.20
CA LEU A 344 8.83 16.09 23.06
C LEU A 344 9.50 16.60 24.33
N THR A 345 9.25 15.93 25.44
CA THR A 345 9.86 16.22 26.74
C THR A 345 10.99 15.22 27.00
N ALA A 346 12.21 15.72 27.21
CA ALA A 346 13.35 14.91 27.62
C ALA A 346 13.22 14.48 29.09
N ALA A 347 14.00 13.48 29.51
CA ALA A 347 14.00 12.98 30.89
C ALA A 347 14.33 14.05 31.95
N ASN A 348 15.05 15.11 31.59
CA ASN A 348 15.34 16.26 32.45
C ASN A 348 14.25 17.36 32.40
N GLY A 349 13.13 17.12 31.73
CA GLY A 349 12.00 18.05 31.62
C GLY A 349 12.10 19.09 30.50
N LYS A 350 13.23 19.17 29.78
CA LYS A 350 13.35 20.11 28.64
C LYS A 350 12.48 19.69 27.46
N LYS A 351 11.91 20.67 26.77
CA LYS A 351 11.06 20.46 25.58
C LYS A 351 11.82 20.79 24.29
N ARG A 352 11.66 19.94 23.28
CA ARG A 352 12.22 20.13 21.93
C ARG A 352 11.18 19.76 20.87
N LYS A 353 11.20 20.44 19.73
CA LYS A 353 10.24 20.15 18.66
C LYS A 353 10.38 18.69 18.21
N THR A 354 9.25 18.02 18.04
CA THR A 354 9.20 16.60 17.67
C THR A 354 9.92 16.32 16.35
N LEU A 355 9.73 17.17 15.34
CA LEU A 355 10.43 17.06 14.06
C LEU A 355 11.95 17.21 14.17
N ASP A 356 12.46 18.00 15.13
CA ASP A 356 13.90 18.18 15.30
C ASP A 356 14.53 16.91 15.89
N VAL A 357 13.85 16.26 16.85
CA VAL A 357 14.26 14.96 17.41
C VAL A 357 14.23 13.88 16.33
N LEU A 358 13.13 13.76 15.57
CA LEU A 358 13.03 12.77 14.49
C LEU A 358 14.07 12.99 13.38
N LYS A 359 14.36 14.25 13.03
CA LYS A 359 15.42 14.60 12.08
C LYS A 359 16.77 14.07 12.56
N GLN A 360 17.12 14.22 13.84
CA GLN A 360 18.40 13.72 14.36
C GLN A 360 18.48 12.19 14.28
N VAL A 361 17.39 11.49 14.60
CA VAL A 361 17.32 10.02 14.45
C VAL A 361 17.53 9.60 13.00
N PHE A 362 16.80 10.20 12.05
CA PHE A 362 16.95 9.82 10.65
C PHE A 362 18.27 10.24 10.03
N THR A 363 18.90 11.31 10.53
CA THR A 363 20.27 11.69 10.14
C THR A 363 21.25 10.60 10.58
N PHE A 364 21.15 10.14 11.82
CA PHE A 364 21.95 9.01 12.31
C PHE A 364 21.70 7.73 11.51
N LEU A 365 20.44 7.35 11.28
CA LEU A 365 20.11 6.14 10.52
C LEU A 365 20.61 6.20 9.08
N ARG A 366 20.50 7.36 8.42
CA ARG A 366 21.07 7.59 7.09
C ARG A 366 22.57 7.30 7.08
N GLU A 367 23.32 7.93 7.99
CA GLU A 367 24.78 7.76 8.05
C GLU A 367 25.17 6.30 8.35
N TYR A 368 24.53 5.70 9.35
CA TYR A 368 24.74 4.32 9.74
C TYR A 368 24.51 3.34 8.58
N VAL A 369 23.35 3.43 7.92
CA VAL A 369 23.01 2.52 6.82
C VAL A 369 23.88 2.78 5.60
N MET A 370 24.13 4.03 5.23
CA MET A 370 24.98 4.33 4.07
C MET A 370 26.43 3.85 4.29
N ASN A 371 26.94 3.86 5.52
CA ASN A 371 28.25 3.29 5.82
C ASN A 371 28.26 1.76 5.61
N ILE A 372 27.20 1.06 6.02
CA ILE A 372 27.05 -0.38 5.75
C ILE A 372 27.00 -0.62 4.24
N LEU A 373 26.13 0.08 3.52
CA LEU A 373 25.90 -0.16 2.09
C LEU A 373 27.13 0.19 1.24
N LYS A 374 27.88 1.25 1.56
CA LYS A 374 29.13 1.60 0.86
C LYS A 374 30.20 0.51 1.02
N SER A 375 30.22 -0.20 2.15
CA SER A 375 31.16 -1.32 2.33
C SER A 375 30.88 -2.51 1.40
N THR A 376 29.69 -2.57 0.81
CA THR A 376 29.31 -3.64 -0.15
C THR A 376 29.75 -3.35 -1.58
N THR A 377 30.23 -2.14 -1.89
CA THR A 377 30.59 -1.64 -3.24
C THR A 377 29.45 -1.57 -4.27
N LEU A 378 28.24 -2.06 -3.94
CA LEU A 378 27.07 -2.02 -4.83
C LEU A 378 26.34 -0.66 -4.81
N VAL A 379 26.40 0.04 -3.67
CA VAL A 379 25.69 1.29 -3.42
C VAL A 379 26.71 2.39 -3.12
N GLU A 380 26.68 3.47 -3.90
CA GLU A 380 27.57 4.61 -3.70
C GLU A 380 26.83 5.83 -3.15
N ARG A 381 25.61 6.05 -3.65
CA ARG A 381 24.81 7.25 -3.38
C ARG A 381 23.45 6.88 -2.80
N ILE A 382 22.80 7.85 -2.17
CA ILE A 382 21.53 7.60 -1.49
C ILE A 382 20.39 7.33 -2.48
N GLU A 383 20.49 7.91 -3.68
CA GLU A 383 19.53 7.73 -4.78
C GLU A 383 19.50 6.31 -5.34
N ASP A 384 20.51 5.48 -5.00
CA ASP A 384 20.55 4.06 -5.33
C ASP A 384 19.71 3.21 -4.36
N VAL A 385 19.20 3.79 -3.27
CA VAL A 385 18.52 3.10 -2.18
C VAL A 385 17.02 3.42 -2.19
N GLN A 386 16.18 2.40 -2.06
CA GLN A 386 14.79 2.57 -1.66
C GLN A 386 14.66 2.36 -0.16
N TRP A 387 14.09 3.33 0.53
CA TRP A 387 13.81 3.26 1.95
C TRP A 387 12.39 2.77 2.19
N VAL A 388 12.23 1.89 3.16
CA VAL A 388 10.93 1.42 3.65
C VAL A 388 10.91 1.67 5.15
N ILE A 389 10.09 2.61 5.61
CA ILE A 389 9.92 2.89 7.05
C ILE A 389 8.59 2.30 7.48
N THR A 390 8.63 1.47 8.52
CA THR A 390 7.41 0.84 9.03
C THR A 390 6.71 1.72 10.06
N VAL A 391 5.38 1.68 10.05
CA VAL A 391 4.50 2.36 11.00
C VAL A 391 3.37 1.42 11.44
N PRO A 392 2.82 1.59 12.65
CA PRO A 392 1.61 0.90 13.07
C PRO A 392 0.46 1.12 12.07
N ALA A 393 -0.39 0.12 11.90
CA ALA A 393 -1.48 0.20 10.92
C ALA A 393 -2.60 1.16 11.33
N ILE A 394 -2.66 1.44 12.62
CA ILE A 394 -3.60 2.34 13.28
C ILE A 394 -3.13 3.80 13.33
N TRP A 395 -1.98 4.13 12.72
CA TRP A 395 -1.49 5.51 12.71
C TRP A 395 -2.24 6.41 11.73
N SER A 396 -2.45 7.65 12.17
CA SER A 396 -3.04 8.70 11.37
C SER A 396 -2.17 9.10 10.18
N ASN A 397 -2.79 9.63 9.14
CA ASN A 397 -2.07 10.13 7.96
C ASN A 397 -1.11 11.30 8.31
N THR A 398 -1.43 12.12 9.32
CA THR A 398 -0.56 13.20 9.82
C THR A 398 0.74 12.66 10.43
N ALA A 399 0.67 11.57 11.20
CA ALA A 399 1.85 10.93 11.78
C ALA A 399 2.76 10.33 10.69
N LYS A 400 2.17 9.63 9.70
CA LYS A 400 2.91 9.10 8.53
C LYS A 400 3.61 10.21 7.75
N ASN A 401 2.91 11.31 7.49
CA ASN A 401 3.48 12.45 6.76
C ASN A 401 4.63 13.11 7.55
N SER A 402 4.56 13.15 8.88
CA SER A 402 5.64 13.69 9.71
C SER A 402 6.90 12.83 9.70
N MET A 403 6.74 11.50 9.61
CA MET A 403 7.87 10.60 9.38
C MET A 403 8.54 10.87 8.03
N ARG A 404 7.75 11.06 6.98
CA ARG A 404 8.25 11.42 5.64
C ARG A 404 8.96 12.78 5.64
N GLU A 405 8.37 13.79 6.27
CA GLU A 405 8.96 15.12 6.38
C GLU A 405 10.28 15.09 7.17
N ALA A 406 10.34 14.34 8.27
CA ALA A 406 11.59 14.17 9.03
C ALA A 406 12.66 13.42 8.20
N ALA A 407 12.28 12.38 7.46
CA ALA A 407 13.17 11.67 6.54
C ALA A 407 13.72 12.60 5.44
N HIS A 408 12.86 13.44 4.86
CA HIS A 408 13.26 14.44 3.88
C HIS A 408 14.24 15.47 4.47
N ARG A 409 13.94 16.02 5.66
CA ARG A 409 14.82 16.98 6.36
C ARG A 409 16.15 16.40 6.81
N ALA A 410 16.21 15.10 7.07
CA ALA A 410 17.43 14.38 7.36
C ALA A 410 18.27 14.08 6.10
N GLY A 411 17.73 14.41 4.91
CA GLY A 411 18.34 14.05 3.63
C GLY A 411 18.36 12.54 3.38
N LEU A 412 17.49 11.77 4.05
CA LEU A 412 17.33 10.34 3.84
C LEU A 412 16.67 10.07 2.48
N ILE A 413 15.79 10.98 2.04
CA ILE A 413 15.10 10.91 0.76
C ILE A 413 15.15 12.24 0.01
N SER A 414 14.78 12.16 -1.27
CA SER A 414 14.55 13.30 -2.14
C SER A 414 13.19 13.16 -2.81
N ASP A 415 12.37 14.22 -2.72
CA ASP A 415 11.04 14.29 -3.37
C ASP A 415 11.13 14.22 -4.91
N SER A 416 12.33 14.38 -5.47
CA SER A 416 12.58 14.22 -6.92
C SER A 416 12.64 12.77 -7.39
N ILE A 417 12.76 11.81 -6.46
CA ILE A 417 12.89 10.39 -6.77
C ILE A 417 11.58 9.70 -6.39
N SER A 418 10.88 9.18 -7.40
CA SER A 418 9.63 8.46 -7.21
C SER A 418 9.87 7.21 -6.36
N ASP A 419 9.01 6.98 -5.38
CA ASP A 419 9.08 5.84 -4.46
C ASP A 419 10.42 5.72 -3.70
N HIS A 420 11.17 6.82 -3.52
CA HIS A 420 12.42 6.81 -2.73
C HIS A 420 12.19 6.38 -1.27
N LEU A 421 11.04 6.77 -0.70
CA LEU A 421 10.52 6.26 0.58
C LEU A 421 9.14 5.64 0.37
N LEU A 422 8.99 4.40 0.82
CA LEU A 422 7.71 3.76 1.06
C LEU A 422 7.43 3.74 2.57
N ILE A 423 6.28 4.26 2.98
CA ILE A 423 5.73 3.94 4.30
C ILE A 423 5.00 2.61 4.18
N ALA A 424 5.28 1.68 5.09
CA ALA A 424 4.66 0.36 5.10
C ALA A 424 4.06 0.05 6.47
N PHE A 425 2.95 -0.67 6.49
CA PHE A 425 2.37 -1.09 7.76
C PHE A 425 3.21 -2.21 8.38
N GLU A 426 3.48 -2.09 9.68
CA GLU A 426 4.16 -3.09 10.50
C GLU A 426 3.54 -4.49 10.35
N PRO A 427 2.21 -4.68 10.53
CA PRO A 427 1.59 -5.99 10.33
C PRO A 427 1.70 -6.49 8.87
N GLU A 428 1.72 -5.61 7.87
CA GLU A 428 1.93 -6.05 6.49
C GLU A 428 3.34 -6.64 6.31
N CYS A 429 4.35 -5.92 6.80
CA CYS A 429 5.74 -6.38 6.74
C CYS A 429 5.94 -7.67 7.55
N GLY A 430 5.41 -7.73 8.78
CA GLY A 430 5.47 -8.92 9.62
C GLY A 430 4.83 -10.15 8.96
N SER A 431 3.74 -9.96 8.22
CA SER A 431 3.06 -11.04 7.49
C SER A 431 3.93 -11.65 6.37
N VAL A 432 4.76 -10.85 5.68
CA VAL A 432 5.70 -11.33 4.64
C VAL A 432 6.59 -12.45 5.18
N VAL A 433 7.04 -12.31 6.43
CA VAL A 433 7.95 -13.26 7.08
C VAL A 433 7.16 -14.35 7.80
N ALA A 434 6.16 -14.00 8.61
CA ALA A 434 5.47 -14.94 9.49
C ALA A 434 4.77 -16.08 8.74
N ARG A 435 4.22 -15.81 7.54
CA ARG A 435 3.57 -16.84 6.72
C ARG A 435 4.49 -17.99 6.34
N ARG A 436 5.81 -17.76 6.23
CA ARG A 436 6.79 -18.81 5.91
C ARG A 436 6.92 -19.86 7.01
N TYR A 437 6.53 -19.51 8.24
CA TYR A 437 6.58 -20.37 9.42
C TYR A 437 5.24 -21.06 9.72
N CYS A 438 4.17 -20.67 9.03
CA CYS A 438 2.87 -21.31 9.16
C CYS A 438 2.66 -22.31 8.01
N HIS A 439 3.12 -23.55 8.22
CA HIS A 439 2.96 -24.61 7.23
C HIS A 439 1.49 -24.99 7.04
N GLY A 440 1.06 -25.13 5.79
CA GLY A 440 -0.25 -25.67 5.45
C GLY A 440 -1.37 -24.66 5.24
N LEU A 441 -1.10 -23.34 5.30
CA LEU A 441 -2.06 -22.33 4.86
C LEU A 441 -2.35 -22.49 3.35
N LYS A 442 -3.61 -22.71 3.01
CA LYS A 442 -4.12 -22.87 1.65
C LYS A 442 -4.96 -21.68 1.23
N LYS A 443 -5.18 -21.55 -0.07
CA LYS A 443 -6.13 -20.58 -0.62
C LYS A 443 -7.49 -20.72 0.06
N GLY A 444 -8.01 -19.60 0.56
CA GLY A 444 -9.27 -19.51 1.28
C GLY A 444 -9.14 -19.53 2.80
N ASP A 445 -8.02 -20.03 3.34
CA ASP A 445 -7.76 -20.07 4.78
C ASP A 445 -7.65 -18.66 5.34
N LYS A 446 -8.01 -18.52 6.62
CA LYS A 446 -7.99 -17.26 7.35
C LYS A 446 -7.00 -17.37 8.50
N TYR A 447 -6.29 -16.28 8.75
CA TYR A 447 -5.41 -16.17 9.91
C TYR A 447 -5.44 -14.75 10.46
N ILE A 448 -5.14 -14.64 11.76
CA ILE A 448 -4.91 -13.36 12.43
C ILE A 448 -3.40 -13.19 12.57
N LEU A 449 -2.87 -12.07 12.09
CA LEU A 449 -1.52 -11.64 12.40
C LEU A 449 -1.56 -10.74 13.64
N LEU A 450 -0.67 -11.03 14.59
CA LEU A 450 -0.47 -10.27 15.81
C LEU A 450 0.95 -9.70 15.81
N ASP A 451 1.09 -8.42 15.50
CA ASP A 451 2.34 -7.70 15.71
C ASP A 451 2.35 -7.11 17.12
N LEU A 452 3.08 -7.77 18.02
CA LEU A 452 3.14 -7.42 19.42
C LEU A 452 4.43 -6.65 19.68
N GLY A 453 4.35 -5.33 19.57
CA GLY A 453 5.47 -4.41 19.61
C GLY A 453 5.83 -3.88 21.00
N GLY A 454 6.69 -2.85 20.99
CA GLY A 454 7.06 -2.12 22.19
C GLY A 454 5.94 -1.21 22.69
N GLY A 455 5.31 -0.43 21.81
CA GLY A 455 4.28 0.55 22.18
C GLY A 455 2.87 0.25 21.64
N THR A 456 2.72 -0.66 20.69
CA THR A 456 1.41 -1.03 20.13
C THR A 456 1.32 -2.53 19.99
N ALA A 457 0.08 -3.03 19.95
CA ALA A 457 -0.23 -4.31 19.33
C ALA A 457 -1.09 -4.05 18.09
N ASP A 458 -0.59 -4.43 16.92
CA ASP A 458 -1.25 -4.24 15.63
C ASP A 458 -1.75 -5.59 15.11
N ILE A 459 -3.02 -5.63 14.74
CA ILE A 459 -3.77 -6.85 14.44
C ILE A 459 -4.36 -6.74 13.04
N ALA A 460 -3.97 -7.68 12.18
CA ALA A 460 -4.47 -7.77 10.82
C ALA A 460 -5.15 -9.12 10.58
N CYS A 461 -6.34 -9.09 9.98
CA CYS A 461 -7.12 -10.28 9.67
C CYS A 461 -7.05 -10.57 8.17
N HIS A 462 -6.46 -11.69 7.80
CA HIS A 462 -6.17 -12.00 6.40
C HIS A 462 -6.85 -13.28 5.93
N ARG A 463 -7.23 -13.28 4.66
CA ARG A 463 -7.60 -14.47 3.89
C ARG A 463 -6.54 -14.72 2.82
N VAL A 464 -6.06 -15.94 2.73
CA VAL A 464 -5.08 -16.33 1.70
C VAL A 464 -5.77 -16.36 0.33
N LEU A 465 -5.23 -15.62 -0.64
CA LEU A 465 -5.75 -15.61 -2.01
C LEU A 465 -4.96 -16.57 -2.90
N ASP A 466 -3.65 -16.60 -2.73
CA ASP A 466 -2.71 -17.50 -3.41
C ASP A 466 -1.41 -17.65 -2.58
N GLU A 467 -0.39 -18.29 -3.16
CA GLU A 467 0.89 -18.51 -2.50
C GLU A 467 1.56 -17.21 -2.03
N LYS A 468 1.39 -16.11 -2.77
CA LYS A 468 2.05 -14.84 -2.52
C LYS A 468 1.14 -13.80 -1.88
N SER A 469 -0.15 -13.78 -2.24
CA SER A 469 -1.05 -12.67 -1.89
C SER A 469 -2.14 -13.02 -0.87
N VAL A 470 -2.60 -11.99 -0.15
CA VAL A 470 -3.69 -12.06 0.82
C VAL A 470 -4.71 -10.94 0.62
N SER A 471 -5.95 -11.19 1.04
CA SER A 471 -7.04 -10.23 1.11
C SER A 471 -7.29 -9.87 2.56
N GLN A 472 -7.41 -8.59 2.83
CA GLN A 472 -7.79 -8.10 4.13
C GLN A 472 -9.29 -8.38 4.39
N ILE A 473 -9.60 -8.90 5.58
CA ILE A 473 -10.98 -9.22 5.99
C ILE A 473 -11.63 -8.00 6.64
N TYR A 474 -10.91 -7.32 7.54
CA TYR A 474 -11.31 -6.09 8.22
C TYR A 474 -10.18 -5.09 8.18
N ALA A 475 -10.51 -3.80 8.25
CA ALA A 475 -9.52 -2.75 8.52
C ALA A 475 -8.64 -3.16 9.73
N PRO A 476 -7.32 -2.86 9.70
CA PRO A 476 -6.44 -3.29 10.77
C PRO A 476 -6.89 -2.62 12.07
N SER A 477 -6.66 -3.29 13.17
CA SER A 477 -7.04 -2.80 14.49
C SER A 477 -5.86 -2.96 15.43
N GLY A 478 -5.90 -2.30 16.56
CA GLY A 478 -4.81 -2.37 17.52
C GLY A 478 -5.07 -1.46 18.70
N GLY A 479 -4.09 -1.40 19.59
CA GLY A 479 -4.19 -0.56 20.77
C GLY A 479 -2.88 -0.42 21.52
N PRO A 480 -2.90 0.34 22.63
CA PRO A 480 -1.77 0.56 23.52
C PRO A 480 -1.45 -0.71 24.35
N TRP A 481 -1.23 -1.85 23.69
CA TRP A 481 -0.94 -3.14 24.31
C TRP A 481 0.50 -3.61 24.03
N GLY A 482 1.40 -2.65 23.95
CA GLY A 482 2.83 -2.90 23.79
C GLY A 482 3.54 -3.24 25.10
N SER A 483 4.76 -3.76 24.98
CA SER A 483 5.61 -4.11 26.14
C SER A 483 5.92 -2.94 27.09
N THR A 484 5.89 -1.69 26.64
CA THR A 484 6.19 -0.51 27.48
C THR A 484 5.13 -0.26 28.56
N TYR A 485 3.88 -0.63 28.32
CA TYR A 485 2.81 -0.48 29.32
C TYR A 485 2.99 -1.42 30.52
N ILE A 486 3.77 -2.49 30.37
CA ILE A 486 4.21 -3.33 31.50
C ILE A 486 5.21 -2.57 32.37
N ASP A 487 6.05 -1.74 31.77
CA ASP A 487 6.99 -0.88 32.50
C ASP A 487 6.23 0.24 33.23
N ASP A 488 5.18 0.77 32.61
CA ASP A 488 4.32 1.80 33.23
C ASP A 488 3.51 1.22 34.39
N ALA A 489 3.02 -0.02 34.26
CA ALA A 489 2.40 -0.76 35.35
C ALA A 489 3.40 -1.00 36.51
N PHE A 490 4.66 -1.29 36.19
CA PHE A 490 5.71 -1.41 37.20
C PHE A 490 5.97 -0.08 37.91
N TRP A 491 6.06 1.03 37.17
CA TRP A 491 6.18 2.36 37.75
C TRP A 491 4.99 2.71 38.65
N GLY A 492 3.76 2.42 38.19
CA GLY A 492 2.54 2.59 38.96
C GLY A 492 2.56 1.79 40.27
N LEU A 493 3.04 0.55 40.23
CA LEU A 493 3.23 -0.28 41.43
C LEU A 493 4.22 0.37 42.42
N LEU A 494 5.32 0.94 41.94
CA LEU A 494 6.26 1.67 42.81
C LEU A 494 5.59 2.92 43.42
N CYS A 495 4.82 3.68 42.64
CA CYS A 495 4.05 4.83 43.13
C CYS A 495 3.03 4.45 44.22
N GLU A 496 2.36 3.30 44.10
CA GLU A 496 1.44 2.80 45.13
C GLU A 496 2.14 2.42 46.44
N ILE A 497 3.36 1.87 46.32
CA ILE A 497 4.16 1.38 47.45
C ILE A 497 4.85 2.53 48.17
N PHE A 498 5.58 3.37 47.44
CA PHE A 498 6.44 4.42 47.98
C PHE A 498 5.76 5.80 48.07
N GLY A 499 4.65 6.00 47.35
CA GLY A 499 3.91 7.25 47.26
C GLY A 499 4.20 8.01 45.97
N ARG A 500 3.14 8.40 45.25
CA ARG A 500 3.23 9.07 43.93
C ARG A 500 4.09 10.34 43.97
N GLU A 501 3.83 11.24 44.90
CA GLU A 501 4.57 12.51 45.03
C GLU A 501 6.08 12.29 45.16
N ILE A 502 6.47 11.30 45.98
CA ILE A 502 7.86 10.93 46.23
C ILE A 502 8.50 10.35 44.96
N MET A 503 7.78 9.49 44.25
CA MET A 503 8.29 8.87 43.02
C MET A 503 8.42 9.88 41.87
N GLU A 504 7.50 10.85 41.75
CA GLU A 504 7.61 11.93 40.76
C GLU A 504 8.73 12.92 41.09
N GLU A 505 8.97 13.23 42.38
CA GLU A 505 10.16 13.98 42.79
C GLU A 505 11.44 13.21 42.43
N PHE A 506 11.48 11.90 42.71
CA PHE A 506 12.61 11.04 42.35
C PHE A 506 12.88 11.06 40.84
N LYS A 507 11.85 10.85 40.01
CA LYS A 507 11.95 10.88 38.56
C LYS A 507 12.52 12.21 38.03
N THR A 508 12.11 13.33 38.63
CA THR A 508 12.53 14.67 38.18
C THR A 508 13.95 15.01 38.65
N LYS A 509 14.26 14.73 39.92
CA LYS A 509 15.53 15.13 40.56
C LYS A 509 16.68 14.17 40.28
N TYR A 510 16.37 12.90 40.06
CA TYR A 510 17.31 11.80 39.83
C TYR A 510 16.93 11.05 38.53
N SER A 511 16.77 11.80 37.45
CA SER A 511 16.29 11.28 36.16
C SER A 511 17.21 10.21 35.56
N ASN A 512 18.53 10.31 35.78
CA ASN A 512 19.51 9.31 35.34
C ASN A 512 19.30 7.97 36.07
N GLU A 513 19.11 8.03 37.39
CA GLU A 513 18.82 6.87 38.23
C GLU A 513 17.44 6.27 37.92
N HIS A 514 16.44 7.10 37.64
CA HIS A 514 15.13 6.66 37.17
C HIS A 514 15.25 5.85 35.87
N VAL A 515 15.93 6.40 34.85
CA VAL A 515 16.16 5.69 33.58
C VAL A 515 16.88 4.37 33.80
N GLN A 516 17.89 4.34 34.68
CA GLN A 516 18.62 3.10 35.01
C GLN A 516 17.73 2.05 35.70
N LEU A 517 16.85 2.46 36.62
CA LEU A 517 15.91 1.56 37.30
C LEU A 517 14.94 0.92 36.32
N ILE A 518 14.37 1.72 35.40
CA ILE A 518 13.46 1.22 34.37
C ILE A 518 14.18 0.28 33.40
N GLU A 519 15.42 0.58 33.02
CA GLU A 519 16.21 -0.32 32.16
C GLU A 519 16.49 -1.67 32.84
N ASN A 520 16.83 -1.66 34.13
CA ASN A 520 17.02 -2.88 34.91
C ASN A 520 15.72 -3.70 35.00
N PHE A 521 14.56 -3.04 35.09
CA PHE A 521 13.26 -3.72 35.04
C PHE A 521 13.00 -4.32 33.65
N LYS A 522 13.26 -3.59 32.56
CA LYS A 522 13.10 -4.10 31.18
C LYS A 522 13.92 -5.36 30.96
N GLN A 523 15.17 -5.40 31.45
CA GLN A 523 16.02 -6.59 31.38
C GLN A 523 15.44 -7.77 32.17
N ALA A 524 14.97 -7.53 33.40
CA ALA A 524 14.30 -8.56 34.20
C ALA A 524 13.05 -9.10 33.50
N LYS A 525 12.22 -8.20 32.92
CA LYS A 525 11.00 -8.52 32.17
C LYS A 525 11.27 -9.45 30.99
N HIS A 526 12.33 -9.20 30.21
CA HIS A 526 12.72 -10.07 29.10
C HIS A 526 13.08 -11.49 29.52
N SER A 527 13.58 -11.67 30.75
CA SER A 527 13.98 -12.97 31.29
C SER A 527 12.87 -13.71 32.06
N TYR A 528 11.70 -13.09 32.23
CA TYR A 528 10.61 -13.71 32.99
C TYR A 528 10.02 -14.92 32.25
N ASN A 529 9.93 -16.05 32.95
CA ASN A 529 9.31 -17.26 32.45
C ASN A 529 8.31 -17.79 33.51
N PRO A 530 7.00 -17.90 33.20
CA PRO A 530 6.01 -18.35 34.18
C PRO A 530 6.20 -19.80 34.66
N THR A 531 6.97 -20.62 33.94
CA THR A 531 7.21 -22.03 34.31
C THR A 531 8.49 -22.23 35.12
N SER A 532 9.31 -21.19 35.25
CA SER A 532 10.53 -21.25 36.07
C SER A 532 10.14 -21.23 37.55
N PRO A 533 10.82 -21.98 38.44
CA PRO A 533 10.61 -21.85 39.89
C PRO A 533 11.12 -20.50 40.44
N ASP A 534 12.13 -19.93 39.79
CA ASP A 534 12.75 -18.66 40.16
C ASP A 534 12.24 -17.51 39.28
N THR A 535 12.16 -16.32 39.87
CA THR A 535 11.77 -15.10 39.19
C THR A 535 12.96 -14.14 39.01
N PRO A 536 12.97 -13.34 37.93
CA PRO A 536 14.03 -12.35 37.72
C PRO A 536 14.10 -11.31 38.83
N LYS A 537 15.33 -10.94 39.20
CA LYS A 537 15.62 -9.87 40.17
C LYS A 537 15.91 -8.57 39.45
N ILE A 538 15.44 -7.45 40.01
CA ILE A 538 15.60 -6.10 39.44
C ILE A 538 16.59 -5.35 40.33
N LYS A 539 17.76 -5.03 39.78
CA LYS A 539 18.80 -4.28 40.51
C LYS A 539 18.40 -2.81 40.60
N THR A 540 18.62 -2.16 41.74
CA THR A 540 18.32 -0.73 41.92
C THR A 540 19.57 0.14 42.02
N HIS A 541 20.78 -0.44 41.91
CA HIS A 541 22.10 0.19 42.11
C HIS A 541 22.09 1.73 42.00
N LYS A 542 22.52 2.41 43.07
CA LYS A 542 22.47 3.88 43.31
C LYS A 542 21.14 4.43 43.85
N VAL A 543 20.04 3.67 43.82
CA VAL A 543 18.73 4.10 44.34
C VAL A 543 18.40 3.39 45.65
N SER A 544 18.29 4.16 46.73
CA SER A 544 17.67 3.71 47.99
C SER A 544 16.20 4.11 48.00
N LEU A 545 15.33 3.23 47.49
CA LEU A 545 13.88 3.48 47.40
C LEU A 545 13.22 3.68 48.77
N GLU A 546 13.82 3.14 49.83
CA GLU A 546 13.32 3.33 51.19
C GLU A 546 13.79 4.66 51.82
N ASP A 547 15.01 5.14 51.51
CA ASP A 547 15.41 6.50 51.91
C ASP A 547 14.60 7.57 51.17
N ILE A 548 14.25 7.29 49.90
CA ILE A 548 13.31 8.06 49.09
C ILE A 548 11.91 7.99 49.75
N GLY A 549 11.50 6.80 50.19
CA GLY A 549 10.21 6.51 50.81
C GLY A 549 10.21 6.48 52.35
N LYS A 550 10.85 7.41 53.07
CA LYS A 550 10.81 7.48 54.57
C LYS A 550 9.41 7.63 55.19
N LYS A 551 8.34 7.60 54.37
CA LYS A 551 6.92 7.55 54.75
C LYS A 551 6.19 6.28 54.29
N VAL A 552 6.89 5.19 53.95
CA VAL A 552 6.23 3.90 53.71
C VAL A 552 5.65 3.43 55.06
N LYS A 553 4.32 3.48 55.20
CA LYS A 553 3.66 2.77 56.30
C LYS A 553 3.95 1.28 56.08
N GLU A 554 4.74 0.67 56.97
CA GLU A 554 5.06 -0.77 57.00
C GLU A 554 3.83 -1.69 56.81
N HIS A 555 2.62 -1.17 57.04
CA HIS A 555 1.35 -1.86 56.82
C HIS A 555 1.00 -2.15 55.35
N LYS A 556 1.52 -1.42 54.34
CA LYS A 556 1.20 -1.69 52.91
C LYS A 556 2.06 -2.79 52.25
N LEU A 557 3.17 -3.16 52.88
CA LEU A 557 4.07 -4.23 52.40
C LEU A 557 3.77 -5.60 53.04
N LYS A 558 3.15 -5.61 54.23
CA LYS A 558 2.84 -6.85 54.98
C LYS A 558 1.83 -7.75 54.27
N ASP A 559 0.93 -7.20 53.46
CA ASP A 559 -0.11 -7.95 52.70
C ASP A 559 0.33 -8.38 51.29
N LYS A 560 1.59 -8.14 50.88
CA LYS A 560 2.12 -8.49 49.54
C LYS A 560 3.28 -9.51 49.59
N SER A 561 3.37 -10.31 50.64
CA SER A 561 4.41 -11.35 50.73
C SER A 561 4.31 -12.33 49.54
N GLY A 562 5.42 -12.50 48.80
CA GLY A 562 5.44 -13.30 47.56
C GLY A 562 5.02 -12.56 46.29
N ILE A 563 4.54 -11.30 46.36
CA ILE A 563 4.24 -10.47 45.17
C ILE A 563 5.38 -9.49 44.91
N PHE A 564 5.84 -8.79 45.95
CA PHE A 564 6.89 -7.78 45.88
C PHE A 564 7.82 -7.90 47.08
N GLY A 565 9.12 -7.75 46.85
CA GLY A 565 10.15 -7.74 47.89
C GLY A 565 11.24 -6.73 47.55
N PHE A 566 11.85 -6.18 48.60
CA PHE A 566 13.00 -5.28 48.49
C PHE A 566 14.07 -5.69 49.49
N ASP A 567 15.22 -6.13 48.98
CA ASP A 567 16.41 -6.40 49.77
C ASP A 567 17.33 -5.18 49.77
N LYS A 568 17.42 -4.55 50.93
CA LYS A 568 18.20 -3.32 51.16
C LYS A 568 19.71 -3.58 51.12
N MET A 569 20.16 -4.73 51.63
CA MET A 569 21.59 -5.02 51.76
C MET A 569 22.25 -5.15 50.39
N VAL A 570 21.52 -5.71 49.43
CA VAL A 570 22.02 -5.91 48.06
C VAL A 570 21.32 -5.02 47.02
N ALA A 571 20.54 -4.02 47.46
CA ALA A 571 19.84 -3.04 46.61
C ALA A 571 19.09 -3.70 45.44
N THR A 572 18.19 -4.63 45.77
CA THR A 572 17.50 -5.47 44.79
C THR A 572 16.01 -5.57 45.07
N LEU A 573 15.21 -5.36 44.04
CA LEU A 573 13.76 -5.61 44.01
C LEU A 573 13.47 -7.00 43.45
N THR A 574 12.44 -7.66 43.98
CA THR A 574 11.97 -8.97 43.54
C THR A 574 10.46 -8.94 43.35
N LEU A 575 9.99 -9.55 42.26
CA LEU A 575 8.57 -9.79 42.02
C LEU A 575 8.36 -11.30 41.96
N GLY A 576 7.45 -11.85 42.76
CA GLY A 576 7.07 -13.25 42.59
C GLY A 576 6.17 -13.44 41.37
N HIS A 577 5.77 -14.69 41.09
CA HIS A 577 4.97 -15.01 39.90
C HIS A 577 3.66 -14.24 39.84
N GLU A 578 2.98 -14.04 40.97
CA GLU A 578 1.77 -13.23 41.04
C GLU A 578 2.02 -11.76 40.72
N GLY A 579 3.17 -11.21 41.13
CA GLY A 579 3.57 -9.85 40.78
C GLY A 579 3.84 -9.69 39.28
N TRP A 580 4.61 -10.60 38.69
CA TRP A 580 4.85 -10.61 37.25
C TRP A 580 3.58 -10.83 36.43
N LYS A 581 2.72 -11.76 36.87
CA LYS A 581 1.40 -12.01 36.28
C LYS A 581 0.56 -10.74 36.29
N PHE A 582 0.44 -10.08 37.44
CA PHE A 582 -0.28 -8.82 37.57
C PHE A 582 0.21 -7.78 36.56
N LEU A 583 1.53 -7.58 36.42
CA LEU A 583 2.08 -6.60 35.48
C LEU A 583 1.86 -6.99 34.01
N MET A 584 2.03 -8.26 33.67
CA MET A 584 1.87 -8.75 32.29
C MET A 584 0.40 -8.69 31.85
N ASP A 585 -0.53 -9.14 32.69
CA ASP A 585 -1.95 -9.22 32.32
C ASP A 585 -2.61 -7.85 32.14
N LYS A 586 -2.04 -6.77 32.70
CA LYS A 586 -2.45 -5.38 32.37
C LYS A 586 -2.44 -5.10 30.87
N VAL A 587 -1.54 -5.75 30.14
CA VAL A 587 -1.39 -5.60 28.69
C VAL A 587 -2.07 -6.75 27.94
N ILE A 588 -1.97 -7.98 28.46
CA ILE A 588 -2.40 -9.17 27.73
C ILE A 588 -3.91 -9.40 27.81
N ASP A 589 -4.59 -9.05 28.90
CA ASP A 589 -6.04 -9.27 29.03
C ASP A 589 -6.85 -8.39 28.04
N PRO A 590 -6.57 -7.08 27.87
CA PRO A 590 -7.22 -6.27 26.84
C PRO A 590 -6.98 -6.79 25.41
N LEU A 591 -5.75 -7.22 25.12
CA LEU A 591 -5.39 -7.84 23.83
C LEU A 591 -6.22 -9.11 23.58
N ILE A 592 -6.33 -10.00 24.57
CA ILE A 592 -7.16 -11.22 24.48
C ILE A 592 -8.63 -10.88 24.26
N LYS A 593 -9.16 -9.88 24.97
CA LYS A 593 -10.54 -9.44 24.79
C LYS A 593 -10.78 -8.99 23.34
N HIS A 594 -9.92 -8.13 22.81
CA HIS A 594 -10.05 -7.63 21.44
C HIS A 594 -9.97 -8.75 20.39
N ILE A 595 -9.04 -9.69 20.56
CA ILE A 595 -8.94 -10.86 19.68
C ILE A 595 -10.20 -11.72 19.76
N SER A 596 -10.77 -11.91 20.95
CA SER A 596 -12.02 -12.65 21.14
C SER A 596 -13.19 -11.96 20.41
N ASP A 597 -13.27 -10.64 20.51
CA ASP A 597 -14.29 -9.83 19.81
C ASP A 597 -14.15 -9.94 18.29
N LEU A 598 -12.91 -9.97 17.76
CA LEU A 598 -12.66 -10.22 16.34
C LEU A 598 -13.11 -11.61 15.91
N LEU A 599 -12.73 -12.66 16.66
CA LEU A 599 -13.08 -14.05 16.35
C LEU A 599 -14.59 -14.31 16.42
N ALA A 600 -15.34 -13.53 17.20
CA ALA A 600 -16.79 -13.58 17.24
C ALA A 600 -17.47 -13.07 15.96
N LYS A 601 -16.77 -12.27 15.13
CA LYS A 601 -17.35 -11.69 13.92
C LYS A 601 -17.58 -12.74 12.81
N PRO A 602 -18.71 -12.68 12.07
CA PRO A 602 -19.09 -13.70 11.08
C PRO A 602 -18.02 -14.01 10.02
N GLU A 603 -17.31 -13.00 9.53
CA GLU A 603 -16.36 -13.10 8.44
C GLU A 603 -15.06 -13.79 8.87
N LEU A 604 -14.81 -13.92 10.17
CA LEU A 604 -13.69 -14.67 10.75
C LEU A 604 -14.04 -16.10 11.16
N ARG A 605 -15.30 -16.55 10.99
CA ARG A 605 -15.67 -17.96 11.19
C ARG A 605 -14.74 -18.88 10.39
N GLY A 606 -14.21 -19.92 11.05
CA GLY A 606 -13.25 -20.85 10.47
C GLY A 606 -11.81 -20.31 10.39
N CYS A 607 -11.49 -19.21 11.07
CA CYS A 607 -10.11 -18.78 11.28
C CYS A 607 -9.49 -19.67 12.38
N GLU A 608 -8.50 -20.48 12.01
CA GLU A 608 -7.91 -21.48 12.91
C GLU A 608 -6.42 -21.21 13.21
N ALA A 609 -5.84 -20.12 12.69
CA ALA A 609 -4.42 -19.80 12.80
C ALA A 609 -4.16 -18.38 13.32
N MET A 610 -3.17 -18.26 14.20
CA MET A 610 -2.57 -16.99 14.61
C MET A 610 -1.07 -16.98 14.33
N LEU A 611 -0.58 -15.86 13.81
CA LEU A 611 0.82 -15.64 13.47
C LEU A 611 1.34 -14.46 14.28
N CYS A 612 2.27 -14.70 15.20
CA CYS A 612 2.81 -13.68 16.10
C CYS A 612 4.17 -13.17 15.62
N VAL A 613 4.32 -11.84 15.57
CA VAL A 613 5.57 -11.12 15.28
C VAL A 613 5.78 -10.01 16.32
N GLY A 614 6.90 -9.30 16.24
CA GLY A 614 7.21 -8.22 17.17
C GLY A 614 7.98 -8.69 18.40
N GLY A 615 8.52 -7.72 19.15
CA GLY A 615 9.38 -7.97 20.31
C GLY A 615 8.65 -8.62 21.49
N LEU A 616 7.40 -8.22 21.77
CA LEU A 616 6.61 -8.81 22.86
C LEU A 616 6.28 -10.29 22.58
N SER A 617 6.21 -10.71 21.32
CA SER A 617 6.07 -12.12 20.93
C SER A 617 7.28 -13.01 21.28
N THR A 618 8.40 -12.45 21.76
CA THR A 618 9.51 -13.27 22.29
C THR A 618 9.22 -13.78 23.71
N SER A 619 8.26 -13.17 24.42
CA SER A 619 7.91 -13.55 25.79
C SER A 619 7.23 -14.92 25.83
N SER A 620 7.77 -15.83 26.65
CA SER A 620 7.14 -17.12 26.90
C SER A 620 5.78 -16.95 27.58
N TYR A 621 5.64 -15.95 28.46
CA TYR A 621 4.38 -15.62 29.12
C TYR A 621 3.27 -15.29 28.12
N VAL A 622 3.55 -14.38 27.19
CA VAL A 622 2.57 -13.92 26.20
C VAL A 622 2.14 -15.07 25.29
N THR A 623 3.10 -15.85 24.81
CA THR A 623 2.79 -17.00 23.94
C THR A 623 1.98 -18.06 24.68
N GLN A 624 2.28 -18.32 25.97
CA GLN A 624 1.54 -19.28 26.78
C GLN A 624 0.12 -18.79 27.05
N ARG A 625 -0.07 -17.54 27.49
CA ARG A 625 -1.41 -16.96 27.74
C ARG A 625 -2.31 -17.00 26.51
N LEU A 626 -1.81 -16.66 25.34
CA LEU A 626 -2.56 -16.74 24.08
C LEU A 626 -2.96 -18.19 23.75
N ARG A 627 -2.07 -19.16 23.99
CA ARG A 627 -2.37 -20.59 23.78
C ARG A 627 -3.41 -21.11 24.76
N ASP A 628 -3.25 -20.81 26.05
CA ASP A 628 -4.20 -21.22 27.08
C ASP A 628 -5.61 -20.77 26.71
N VAL A 629 -5.78 -19.48 26.38
CA VAL A 629 -7.11 -18.95 26.03
C VAL A 629 -7.61 -19.50 24.69
N PHE A 630 -6.87 -19.34 23.60
CA PHE A 630 -7.44 -19.56 22.27
C PHE A 630 -7.35 -21.01 21.78
N VAL A 631 -6.38 -21.78 22.26
CA VAL A 631 -6.13 -23.18 21.84
C VAL A 631 -6.71 -24.16 22.85
N THR A 632 -6.46 -23.95 24.15
CA THR A 632 -6.85 -24.90 25.20
C THR A 632 -8.29 -24.67 25.68
N ASP A 633 -8.61 -23.44 26.07
CA ASP A 633 -9.87 -23.11 26.75
C ASP A 633 -11.00 -22.91 25.73
N CYS A 634 -10.84 -21.97 24.79
CA CYS A 634 -11.85 -21.66 23.78
C CYS A 634 -11.86 -22.65 22.61
N LYS A 635 -10.72 -23.28 22.30
CA LYS A 635 -10.53 -24.23 21.18
C LYS A 635 -10.95 -23.69 19.81
N VAL A 636 -10.85 -22.37 19.62
CA VAL A 636 -11.17 -21.69 18.35
C VAL A 636 -9.97 -21.67 17.41
N ILE A 637 -8.76 -21.57 17.96
CA ILE A 637 -7.51 -21.56 17.21
C ILE A 637 -6.82 -22.91 17.35
N LYS A 638 -6.41 -23.51 16.24
CA LYS A 638 -5.64 -24.76 16.22
C LYS A 638 -4.15 -24.52 16.35
N THR A 639 -3.65 -23.40 15.81
CA THR A 639 -2.21 -23.17 15.76
C THR A 639 -1.86 -21.70 15.99
N ILE A 640 -0.94 -21.47 16.92
CA ILE A 640 -0.27 -20.18 17.12
C ILE A 640 1.21 -20.37 16.76
N THR A 641 1.64 -19.71 15.69
CA THR A 641 3.01 -19.78 15.15
C THR A 641 3.73 -18.45 15.28
N LYS A 642 5.06 -18.49 15.31
CA LYS A 642 5.91 -17.31 15.24
C LYS A 642 7.24 -17.67 14.55
N PRO A 643 7.91 -16.71 13.88
CA PRO A 643 9.29 -16.89 13.46
C PRO A 643 10.20 -17.28 14.62
N GLU A 644 11.37 -17.85 14.32
CA GLU A 644 12.40 -18.13 15.34
C GLU A 644 12.79 -16.84 16.09
N GLN A 645 12.97 -15.75 15.34
CA GLN A 645 13.23 -14.41 15.86
C GLN A 645 12.08 -13.46 15.47
N PRO A 646 10.93 -13.48 16.19
CA PRO A 646 9.76 -12.66 15.83
C PRO A 646 10.05 -11.16 15.87
N ILE A 647 11.04 -10.74 16.68
CA ILE A 647 11.53 -9.36 16.76
C ILE A 647 12.11 -8.83 15.44
N LEU A 648 12.58 -9.71 14.54
CA LEU A 648 13.17 -9.35 13.25
C LEU A 648 12.18 -9.30 12.09
N ALA A 649 11.01 -9.90 12.25
CA ALA A 649 10.09 -10.16 11.15
C ALA A 649 9.65 -8.89 10.40
N VAL A 650 9.43 -7.79 11.12
CA VAL A 650 8.94 -6.53 10.53
C VAL A 650 10.02 -5.85 9.69
N MET A 651 11.26 -5.69 10.19
CA MET A 651 12.34 -5.07 9.43
C MET A 651 12.74 -5.91 8.20
N GLU A 652 12.81 -7.24 8.34
CA GLU A 652 13.07 -8.14 7.22
C GLU A 652 11.96 -8.10 6.18
N GLY A 653 10.71 -8.11 6.65
CA GLY A 653 9.52 -7.94 5.82
C GLY A 653 9.51 -6.61 5.08
N ALA A 654 9.95 -5.53 5.71
CA ALA A 654 10.03 -4.20 5.10
C ALA A 654 11.06 -4.14 3.96
N ALA A 655 12.23 -4.76 4.12
CA ALA A 655 13.23 -4.85 3.05
C ALA A 655 12.69 -5.64 1.84
N LEU A 656 11.97 -6.74 2.09
CA LEU A 656 11.29 -7.52 1.04
C LEU A 656 10.12 -6.78 0.41
N PHE A 657 9.37 -6.01 1.20
CA PHE A 657 8.25 -5.21 0.74
C PHE A 657 8.71 -4.14 -0.26
N GLY A 658 9.86 -3.51 -0.04
CA GLY A 658 10.45 -2.58 -1.02
C GLY A 658 10.66 -3.22 -2.39
N MET A 659 11.20 -4.45 -2.41
CA MET A 659 11.41 -5.18 -3.66
C MET A 659 10.11 -5.51 -4.38
N THR A 660 9.15 -6.09 -3.66
CA THR A 660 7.88 -6.58 -4.22
C THR A 660 6.71 -6.19 -3.32
N PRO A 661 6.19 -4.97 -3.46
CA PRO A 661 5.03 -4.50 -2.69
C PRO A 661 3.76 -5.10 -3.31
N SER A 662 3.45 -6.36 -2.98
CA SER A 662 2.26 -7.04 -3.49
C SER A 662 1.77 -8.18 -2.58
N LEU A 663 2.07 -8.13 -1.28
CA LEU A 663 1.55 -9.12 -0.35
C LEU A 663 0.04 -8.91 -0.13
N ILE A 664 -0.38 -7.70 0.23
CA ILE A 664 -1.80 -7.38 0.39
C ILE A 664 -2.34 -6.96 -0.98
N ALA A 665 -3.18 -7.81 -1.57
CA ALA A 665 -3.81 -7.52 -2.86
C ALA A 665 -5.09 -6.71 -2.70
N GLU A 666 -5.78 -6.85 -1.57
CA GLU A 666 -7.05 -6.19 -1.30
C GLU A 666 -7.05 -5.57 0.10
N TYR A 667 -7.19 -4.26 0.19
CA TYR A 667 -7.32 -3.51 1.45
C TYR A 667 -8.79 -3.22 1.76
N VAL A 668 -9.13 -3.14 3.04
CA VAL A 668 -10.44 -2.68 3.51
C VAL A 668 -10.33 -1.25 4.02
N MET A 669 -11.11 -0.34 3.45
CA MET A 669 -11.09 1.07 3.84
C MET A 669 -11.61 1.28 5.26
N MET A 670 -10.82 1.97 6.09
CA MET A 670 -11.19 2.27 7.48
C MET A 670 -12.25 3.37 7.60
N HIS A 671 -12.22 4.32 6.67
CA HIS A 671 -13.14 5.45 6.61
C HIS A 671 -13.63 5.71 5.20
N THR A 672 -14.65 6.56 5.09
CA THR A 672 -15.11 7.11 3.81
C THR A 672 -14.29 8.34 3.46
N TYR A 673 -13.64 8.32 2.30
CA TYR A 673 -12.84 9.43 1.78
C TYR A 673 -13.52 10.09 0.60
N GLY A 674 -13.45 11.41 0.55
CA GLY A 674 -14.02 12.20 -0.52
C GLY A 674 -13.46 13.61 -0.61
N LEU A 675 -14.04 14.39 -1.52
CA LEU A 675 -13.71 15.79 -1.72
C LEU A 675 -14.93 16.67 -1.43
N LYS A 676 -14.68 17.91 -1.03
CA LYS A 676 -15.71 18.95 -1.07
C LYS A 676 -15.95 19.37 -2.51
N CYS A 677 -17.21 19.38 -2.93
CA CYS A 677 -17.60 19.98 -4.19
C CYS A 677 -18.99 20.62 -4.10
N ALA A 678 -19.18 21.68 -4.89
CA ALA A 678 -20.52 22.17 -5.18
C ALA A 678 -21.22 21.21 -6.16
N ARG A 679 -22.44 20.79 -5.82
CA ARG A 679 -23.27 19.93 -6.70
C ARG A 679 -24.73 20.33 -6.62
N PHE A 680 -25.55 19.84 -7.56
CA PHE A 680 -27.00 20.06 -7.49
C PHE A 680 -27.59 19.34 -6.28
N TRP A 681 -28.51 20.03 -5.62
CA TRP A 681 -29.23 19.51 -4.48
C TRP A 681 -30.22 18.42 -4.93
N ALA A 682 -30.24 17.30 -4.22
CA ALA A 682 -31.21 16.24 -4.37
C ALA A 682 -32.05 16.09 -3.10
N ASN A 683 -33.30 15.60 -3.22
CA ASN A 683 -34.17 15.39 -2.05
C ASN A 683 -33.53 14.52 -0.96
N SER A 684 -32.63 13.60 -1.33
CA SER A 684 -31.89 12.75 -0.41
C SER A 684 -30.91 13.52 0.48
N ASP A 685 -30.54 14.75 0.12
CA ASP A 685 -29.55 15.56 0.85
C ASP A 685 -30.16 16.20 2.12
N GLY A 686 -31.49 16.35 2.18
CA GLY A 686 -32.18 17.09 3.24
C GLY A 686 -32.16 18.60 2.98
N GLU A 687 -32.92 19.37 3.76
CA GLU A 687 -33.06 20.83 3.51
C GLU A 687 -31.89 21.67 4.07
N GLU A 688 -31.08 21.11 4.95
CA GLU A 688 -29.99 21.83 5.60
C GLU A 688 -28.81 22.07 4.64
N GLY A 689 -28.42 23.32 4.42
CA GLY A 689 -27.35 23.69 3.48
C GLY A 689 -27.80 23.81 2.02
N LYS A 690 -29.10 23.71 1.75
CA LYS A 690 -29.70 23.91 0.43
C LYS A 690 -29.71 25.39 0.05
N LEU A 691 -29.14 25.72 -1.11
CA LEU A 691 -29.00 27.10 -1.59
C LEU A 691 -29.62 27.21 -2.99
N TRP A 692 -30.24 28.36 -3.33
CA TRP A 692 -30.73 28.63 -4.69
C TRP A 692 -29.61 29.27 -5.52
N SER A 693 -29.29 28.69 -6.67
CA SER A 693 -28.38 29.28 -7.67
C SER A 693 -29.21 30.02 -8.71
N GLU A 694 -29.07 31.35 -8.77
CA GLU A 694 -29.71 32.18 -9.79
C GLU A 694 -29.14 31.91 -11.20
N GLU A 695 -27.85 31.56 -11.27
CA GLU A 695 -27.16 31.23 -12.53
C GLU A 695 -27.68 29.91 -13.12
N ASP A 696 -27.88 28.90 -12.28
CA ASP A 696 -28.38 27.60 -12.71
C ASP A 696 -29.92 27.49 -12.72
N GLY A 697 -30.63 28.42 -12.07
CA GLY A 697 -32.09 28.37 -11.89
C GLY A 697 -32.58 27.16 -11.10
N ARG A 698 -31.78 26.64 -10.16
CA ARG A 698 -32.08 25.45 -9.34
C ARG A 698 -31.34 25.46 -8.02
N TYR A 699 -31.75 24.56 -7.11
CA TYR A 699 -31.08 24.38 -5.83
C TYR A 699 -29.73 23.65 -5.99
N ILE A 700 -28.71 24.18 -5.33
CA ILE A 700 -27.35 23.66 -5.24
C ILE A 700 -26.99 23.37 -3.78
N PHE A 701 -25.84 22.73 -3.63
CA PHE A 701 -25.26 22.32 -2.38
C PHE A 701 -23.75 22.55 -2.44
N GLU A 702 -23.25 23.57 -1.74
CA GLU A 702 -21.84 24.01 -1.84
C GLU A 702 -20.86 23.11 -1.07
N ASP A 703 -21.32 22.54 0.06
CA ASP A 703 -20.51 21.68 0.93
C ASP A 703 -20.75 20.19 0.68
N GLY A 704 -21.00 19.80 -0.58
CA GLY A 704 -21.26 18.40 -0.92
C GLY A 704 -20.04 17.51 -0.70
N PHE A 705 -20.26 16.35 -0.08
CA PHE A 705 -19.23 15.31 0.07
C PHE A 705 -19.27 14.37 -1.13
N GLU A 706 -18.30 14.50 -2.04
CA GLU A 706 -18.15 13.61 -3.19
C GLU A 706 -17.30 12.40 -2.83
N ILE A 707 -17.91 11.22 -2.78
CA ILE A 707 -17.29 10.00 -2.25
C ILE A 707 -16.38 9.36 -3.30
N PHE A 708 -15.11 9.19 -2.96
CA PHE A 708 -14.15 8.40 -3.73
C PHE A 708 -14.09 6.95 -3.26
N ALA A 709 -14.06 6.72 -1.95
CA ALA A 709 -14.03 5.38 -1.36
C ALA A 709 -14.87 5.35 -0.10
N ARG A 710 -15.75 4.35 0.04
CA ARG A 710 -16.56 4.17 1.25
C ARG A 710 -15.84 3.33 2.28
N LYS A 711 -16.08 3.61 3.55
CA LYS A 711 -15.74 2.72 4.67
C LYS A 711 -16.16 1.28 4.38
N ASN A 712 -15.36 0.31 4.81
CA ASN A 712 -15.52 -1.12 4.58
C ASN A 712 -15.44 -1.59 3.11
N THR A 713 -15.24 -0.69 2.15
CA THR A 713 -15.04 -1.10 0.75
C THR A 713 -13.70 -1.82 0.61
N LYS A 714 -13.71 -2.94 -0.12
CA LYS A 714 -12.49 -3.62 -0.53
C LYS A 714 -11.95 -3.00 -1.81
N LEU A 715 -10.70 -2.55 -1.78
CA LEU A 715 -10.01 -2.00 -2.94
C LEU A 715 -8.84 -2.90 -3.30
N ASN A 716 -8.75 -3.31 -4.58
CA ASN A 716 -7.62 -4.10 -5.06
C ASN A 716 -6.47 -3.16 -5.45
N VAL A 717 -5.25 -3.48 -5.02
CA VAL A 717 -4.05 -2.65 -5.28
C VAL A 717 -3.69 -2.56 -6.76
N HIS A 718 -4.17 -3.52 -7.55
CA HIS A 718 -3.96 -3.59 -8.99
C HIS A 718 -5.08 -2.94 -9.81
N ASP A 719 -6.17 -2.51 -9.16
CA ASP A 719 -7.21 -1.75 -9.83
C ASP A 719 -6.68 -0.35 -10.22
N PRO A 720 -7.16 0.21 -11.34
CA PRO A 720 -6.85 1.59 -11.69
C PRO A 720 -7.33 2.55 -10.58
N PRO A 721 -6.67 3.73 -10.45
CA PRO A 721 -7.10 4.73 -9.49
C PRO A 721 -8.55 5.16 -9.73
N ILE A 722 -9.21 5.61 -8.68
CA ILE A 722 -10.55 6.17 -8.79
C ILE A 722 -10.39 7.60 -9.28
N VAL A 723 -10.87 7.88 -10.49
CA VAL A 723 -10.78 9.20 -11.13
C VAL A 723 -12.17 9.83 -11.20
N GLN A 724 -12.26 11.09 -10.78
CA GLN A 724 -13.43 11.93 -10.99
C GLN A 724 -13.04 13.27 -11.61
N TYR A 725 -14.00 13.93 -12.25
CA TYR A 725 -13.78 15.12 -13.06
C TYR A 725 -14.47 16.32 -12.42
N PHE A 726 -13.70 17.39 -12.23
CA PHE A 726 -14.17 18.61 -11.58
C PHE A 726 -13.93 19.83 -12.46
N GLN A 727 -14.66 20.91 -12.22
CA GLN A 727 -14.45 22.19 -12.89
C GLN A 727 -14.15 23.26 -11.84
N PRO A 728 -13.31 24.27 -12.13
CA PRO A 728 -13.16 25.41 -11.24
C PRO A 728 -14.49 26.13 -11.06
N LEU A 729 -14.86 26.46 -9.82
CA LEU A 729 -16.11 27.21 -9.54
C LEU A 729 -16.12 28.59 -10.18
N ASN A 730 -14.99 29.29 -10.16
CA ASN A 730 -14.89 30.68 -10.59
C ASN A 730 -14.13 30.78 -11.91
N ARG A 731 -14.75 31.42 -12.91
CA ARG A 731 -14.08 31.77 -14.16
C ARG A 731 -12.90 32.71 -13.88
N GLY A 732 -11.76 32.43 -14.53
CA GLY A 732 -10.52 33.18 -14.34
C GLY A 732 -9.66 32.73 -13.15
N ALA A 733 -10.05 31.69 -12.41
CA ALA A 733 -9.22 31.13 -11.35
C ALA A 733 -7.87 30.65 -11.90
N THR A 734 -6.76 31.01 -11.24
CA THR A 734 -5.42 30.53 -11.60
C THR A 734 -4.99 29.34 -10.74
N GLU A 735 -5.73 29.05 -9.68
CA GLU A 735 -5.45 27.99 -8.71
C GLU A 735 -6.77 27.36 -8.26
N ILE A 736 -6.75 26.05 -7.98
CA ILE A 736 -7.82 25.36 -7.27
C ILE A 736 -7.29 24.82 -5.94
N VAL A 737 -8.17 24.81 -4.93
CA VAL A 737 -7.92 24.15 -3.65
C VAL A 737 -8.77 22.89 -3.58
N ILE A 738 -8.11 21.75 -3.50
CA ILE A 738 -8.72 20.45 -3.32
C ILE A 738 -8.72 20.17 -1.82
N GLU A 739 -9.91 20.14 -1.23
CA GLU A 739 -10.11 19.81 0.17
C GLU A 739 -10.53 18.34 0.28
N ILE A 740 -9.72 17.54 0.96
CA ILE A 740 -9.93 16.11 1.18
C ILE A 740 -10.60 15.93 2.54
N TYR A 741 -11.67 15.15 2.53
CA TYR A 741 -12.48 14.86 3.71
C TYR A 741 -12.48 13.38 4.03
N CYS A 742 -12.62 13.10 5.32
CA CYS A 742 -12.75 11.77 5.85
C CYS A 742 -13.93 11.70 6.83
N SER A 743 -14.74 10.64 6.74
CA SER A 743 -15.89 10.42 7.61
C SER A 743 -15.97 8.97 8.07
N ASP A 744 -16.44 8.78 9.30
CA ASP A 744 -16.79 7.47 9.84
C ASP A 744 -18.15 6.95 9.37
N GLU A 745 -18.97 7.82 8.77
CA GLU A 745 -20.19 7.44 8.10
C GLU A 745 -19.87 6.76 6.75
N GLU A 746 -20.67 5.77 6.37
CA GLU A 746 -20.51 5.11 5.07
C GLU A 746 -20.94 6.00 3.90
N ASN A 747 -21.91 6.89 4.14
CA ASN A 747 -22.48 7.79 3.12
C ASN A 747 -22.63 9.22 3.67
N PRO A 748 -21.52 9.90 4.01
CA PRO A 748 -21.56 11.30 4.43
C PRO A 748 -22.13 12.14 3.30
N LYS A 749 -22.96 13.12 3.65
CA LYS A 749 -23.59 14.02 2.67
C LYS A 749 -22.89 15.36 2.58
N ARG A 750 -22.35 15.83 3.71
CA ARG A 750 -21.78 17.16 3.88
C ARG A 750 -20.32 17.07 4.32
N CYS A 751 -19.54 17.99 3.77
CA CYS A 751 -18.23 18.33 4.24
C CYS A 751 -18.37 19.31 5.42
N THR A 752 -17.74 18.99 6.54
CA THR A 752 -17.74 19.79 7.77
C THR A 752 -16.31 20.05 8.21
N ASP A 753 -16.07 21.09 9.01
CA ASP A 753 -14.73 21.35 9.53
C ASP A 753 -14.18 20.14 10.32
N GLU A 754 -15.04 19.35 10.96
CA GLU A 754 -14.70 18.09 11.62
C GLU A 754 -14.15 17.04 10.65
N THR A 755 -14.80 16.86 9.50
CA THR A 755 -14.43 15.84 8.50
C THR A 755 -13.29 16.28 7.57
N LEU A 756 -12.87 17.55 7.59
CA LEU A 756 -11.75 18.06 6.78
C LEU A 756 -10.42 17.49 7.28
N CYS A 757 -9.72 16.73 6.43
CA CYS A 757 -8.48 16.06 6.83
C CYS A 757 -7.23 16.54 6.10
N ALA A 758 -7.35 17.02 4.86
CA ALA A 758 -6.21 17.55 4.12
C ALA A 758 -6.60 18.62 3.10
N ARG A 759 -5.61 19.43 2.72
CA ARG A 759 -5.72 20.41 1.63
C ARG A 759 -4.59 20.25 0.64
N VAL A 760 -4.90 20.51 -0.61
CA VAL A 760 -3.96 20.50 -1.71
C VAL A 760 -4.25 21.68 -2.62
N SER A 761 -3.24 22.48 -2.93
CA SER A 761 -3.38 23.52 -3.93
C SER A 761 -2.79 23.06 -5.27
N PHE A 762 -3.49 23.34 -6.35
CA PHE A 762 -3.04 23.04 -7.71
C PHE A 762 -3.15 24.29 -8.59
N GLN A 763 -2.03 24.68 -9.20
CA GLN A 763 -1.96 25.82 -10.11
C GLN A 763 -2.44 25.38 -11.50
N LEU A 764 -3.47 26.07 -12.00
CA LEU A 764 -4.02 25.83 -13.34
C LEU A 764 -3.07 26.33 -14.42
N PRO A 765 -3.12 25.76 -15.64
CA PRO A 765 -2.39 26.29 -16.78
C PRO A 765 -2.74 27.76 -17.02
N SER A 766 -1.75 28.57 -17.42
CA SER A 766 -1.97 29.97 -17.75
C SER A 766 -2.97 30.17 -18.90
N ASP A 767 -3.05 29.19 -19.80
CA ASP A 767 -3.96 29.13 -20.94
C ASP A 767 -5.28 28.39 -20.64
N TRP A 768 -5.55 28.05 -19.36
CA TRP A 768 -6.75 27.29 -18.98
C TRP A 768 -8.04 27.97 -19.46
N TRP A 769 -8.12 29.29 -19.35
CA TRP A 769 -9.30 30.08 -19.73
C TRP A 769 -9.29 30.55 -21.19
N GLU A 770 -8.31 30.12 -21.98
CA GLU A 770 -8.27 30.40 -23.42
C GLU A 770 -9.10 29.38 -24.20
N GLY A 771 -9.75 29.83 -25.28
CA GLY A 771 -10.59 29.01 -26.15
C GLY A 771 -12.09 29.12 -25.88
N GLY A 772 -12.91 28.72 -26.86
CA GLY A 772 -14.38 28.77 -26.77
C GLY A 772 -14.99 27.66 -25.90
N ASP A 773 -14.20 26.67 -25.51
CA ASP A 773 -14.56 25.52 -24.69
C ASP A 773 -13.99 25.60 -23.26
N ALA A 774 -13.44 26.74 -22.85
CA ALA A 774 -12.80 26.94 -21.55
C ALA A 774 -13.70 26.56 -20.36
N GLU A 775 -15.01 26.80 -20.48
CA GLU A 775 -16.01 26.47 -19.44
C GLU A 775 -16.39 24.98 -19.42
N ASP A 776 -16.04 24.21 -20.46
CA ASP A 776 -16.28 22.76 -20.55
C ASP A 776 -15.06 21.92 -20.13
N LYS A 777 -13.91 22.56 -19.88
CA LYS A 777 -12.68 21.89 -19.43
C LYS A 777 -12.89 21.26 -18.04
N GLU A 778 -12.38 20.06 -17.86
CA GLU A 778 -12.49 19.28 -16.63
C GLU A 778 -11.10 18.91 -16.09
N ILE A 779 -10.98 18.85 -14.77
CA ILE A 779 -9.78 18.50 -14.01
C ILE A 779 -9.96 17.07 -13.50
N PRO A 780 -9.26 16.09 -14.07
CA PRO A 780 -9.27 14.73 -13.56
C PRO A 780 -8.48 14.65 -12.26
N ILE A 781 -9.17 14.32 -11.17
CA ILE A 781 -8.56 14.07 -9.86
C ILE A 781 -8.62 12.58 -9.57
N ALA A 782 -7.45 11.99 -9.35
CA ALA A 782 -7.26 10.56 -9.13
C ALA A 782 -6.83 10.27 -7.68
N PHE A 783 -7.53 9.37 -7.00
CA PHE A 783 -7.14 8.83 -5.70
C PHE A 783 -6.51 7.45 -5.85
N TYR A 784 -5.39 7.26 -5.14
CA TYR A 784 -4.69 5.99 -5.02
C TYR A 784 -4.76 5.53 -3.56
N PHE A 785 -5.52 4.46 -3.32
CA PHE A 785 -5.72 3.84 -2.01
C PHE A 785 -4.96 2.51 -1.86
N ASN A 786 -3.91 2.29 -2.66
CA ASN A 786 -3.27 1.00 -2.83
C ASN A 786 -2.01 0.80 -1.96
N ARG A 787 -1.76 1.70 -0.99
CA ARG A 787 -0.59 1.70 -0.10
C ARG A 787 -0.98 2.27 1.27
N ALA A 788 -0.05 2.23 2.23
CA ALA A 788 -0.24 2.81 3.57
C ALA A 788 -0.52 4.33 3.57
N GLU A 789 -0.14 5.02 2.50
CA GLU A 789 -0.40 6.43 2.25
C GLU A 789 -1.40 6.61 1.10
N ILE A 790 -2.38 7.48 1.30
CA ILE A 790 -3.29 7.92 0.25
C ILE A 790 -2.55 8.93 -0.63
N GLN A 791 -2.58 8.73 -1.95
CA GLN A 791 -2.05 9.70 -2.91
C GLN A 791 -3.19 10.30 -3.74
N VAL A 792 -3.12 11.60 -3.97
CA VAL A 792 -4.06 12.34 -4.82
C VAL A 792 -3.27 13.01 -5.93
N LYS A 793 -3.71 12.84 -7.17
CA LYS A 793 -3.04 13.38 -8.36
C LYS A 793 -4.04 14.08 -9.27
N VAL A 794 -3.57 15.13 -9.93
CA VAL A 794 -4.29 15.76 -11.04
C VAL A 794 -3.71 15.19 -12.33
N GLU A 795 -4.52 14.50 -13.14
CA GLU A 795 -4.08 13.73 -14.30
C GLU A 795 -4.23 14.54 -15.62
N LEU A 796 -3.73 15.78 -15.66
CA LEU A 796 -3.80 16.63 -16.87
C LEU A 796 -2.70 16.25 -17.88
N GLU A 797 -3.09 15.99 -19.13
CA GLU A 797 -2.24 15.44 -20.22
C GLU A 797 -0.95 16.24 -20.50
N ASN A 798 -0.94 17.55 -20.24
CA ASN A 798 0.19 18.45 -20.57
C ASN A 798 1.21 18.65 -19.43
N TYR A 799 1.02 18.00 -18.28
CA TYR A 799 1.93 18.14 -17.14
C TYR A 799 2.93 16.98 -17.03
N SER A 800 4.13 17.25 -16.51
CA SER A 800 5.04 16.19 -16.10
C SER A 800 4.51 15.45 -14.87
N ASP A 801 4.89 14.18 -14.65
CA ASP A 801 4.48 13.39 -13.48
C ASP A 801 4.76 14.11 -12.14
N LYS A 802 5.82 14.92 -12.10
CA LYS A 802 6.20 15.72 -10.93
C LYS A 802 5.21 16.85 -10.64
N GLU A 803 4.61 17.42 -11.68
CA GLU A 803 3.63 18.50 -11.56
C GLU A 803 2.20 17.94 -11.37
N ARG A 804 1.95 16.69 -11.80
CA ARG A 804 0.69 15.95 -11.58
C ARG A 804 0.56 15.40 -10.16
N CYS A 805 1.69 15.05 -9.54
CA CYS A 805 1.72 14.48 -8.18
C CYS A 805 1.70 15.60 -7.14
N MET A 806 0.56 15.77 -6.47
CA MET A 806 0.40 16.86 -5.52
C MET A 806 0.86 16.46 -4.12
N LYS A 807 1.59 17.36 -3.45
CA LYS A 807 1.99 17.15 -2.05
C LYS A 807 0.78 17.41 -1.16
N ILE A 808 0.28 16.35 -0.52
CA ILE A 808 -0.87 16.45 0.39
C ILE A 808 -0.44 17.08 1.70
N LYS A 809 -1.09 18.18 2.08
CA LYS A 809 -0.96 18.77 3.41
C LYS A 809 -2.09 18.26 4.30
N TRP A 810 -1.78 17.24 5.09
CA TRP A 810 -2.67 16.76 6.15
C TRP A 810 -2.81 17.84 7.24
N LEU A 811 -4.06 18.18 7.57
CA LEU A 811 -4.43 19.21 8.53
C LEU A 811 -4.89 18.61 9.86
N LYS A 812 -5.47 17.42 9.80
CA LYS A 812 -5.92 16.60 10.93
C LYS A 812 -5.53 15.15 10.70
N GLY A 813 -5.31 14.44 11.77
CA GLY A 813 -5.01 13.03 11.82
C GLY A 813 -6.30 12.28 11.64
N VAL A 814 -6.25 11.42 10.65
CA VAL A 814 -7.31 10.53 10.23
C VAL A 814 -6.67 9.19 9.99
#